data_AF-A0A1I7MGQ8-F1
#
_entry.id   AF-A0A1I7MGQ8-F1
#
_cell.length_a   1.000
_cell.length_b   1.000
_cell.length_c   1.000
_cell.angle_alpha   90.00
_cell.angle_beta   90.00
_cell.angle_gamma   90.00
#
_symmetry.space_group_name_H-M   'P 1'
#
loop_
_entity.id
_entity.type
_entity.pdbx_description
1 polymer ?
#
loop_
_entity_poly.entity_id
_entity_poly.type
_entity_poly.pdbx_seq_one_letter_code
_entity_poly.pdbx_strand_id
1 'polypeptide(L)'
;MPHSTHAGHSRLDDRERSDSDRFWRILVLTRPGPEELPESAVPALRDLGHHVVDLDLDGHRLLGPDGTTVALDRLVPLVERVLPQVIIDAGGAGFLRPADADVFRARGYVVLGLEVSSSGGVKTTLGGQTRAQVLHHEVGQGAAADQGWLQLWTEALGSLHRLQGEDVLEPILPRAKKVIVSGYYGSGNLGDELILTSIVQALHRADASVQVTVAAENRWAAERAHGLQAFTRHDHEAAAHQVRTAAAVVLGGGGLWHDYSFERSGELLSFFTGAKMSVAGYGILPMMARILGRPFHVIGMGAGPLTSQAARGSVRLLAVQASSITVRDSESAELLTSLPLAAARITTAPDVVYALDLSSPEPLEDPTEDSATLQTLAGLRATHTVVGLNLRAWDRDELDTVVEAVVDALAQLAELTPLAVVSVPFQQGPERDQQVIRTVVDRLPERVRRVELPHRPSLSELMGVYRHLDVLVSMRLHAALLAHRLGVPVVGLDYDPKVRRHFEEVDRSEFCLPLLTTGDEVLDRIHAAQRHGLPESTRAIIQGLESRARQSLDRSAEQVAAAERPDTSHLSALRATADRAAGAARPADLTAAFSGMRFTATGVQSSAELGRDRHRATAAELRICLNTDRPRPGDSVSWTGRLTVPGAGPHAVELELENEWTNSRATSVVIAELEACGIRWSQDLSLSADPVRIRLPLHAGTAEHVSFRLRAERTGFHSAGWPAATTSILRLVDATPVSTTGTRPMASAGQLQAVPAQTVDGGDSSAVR
;
A
#
# COMPACT_ATOMS: atom_id res chain seq x y z
N MET A 1 -32.90 -50.30 -42.04
CA MET A 1 -31.91 -51.02 -41.20
C MET A 1 -30.53 -50.61 -41.69
N PRO A 2 -29.53 -50.30 -40.85
CA PRO A 2 -29.47 -50.11 -39.38
C PRO A 2 -28.89 -48.70 -39.04
N HIS A 3 -28.61 -48.21 -37.83
CA HIS A 3 -28.84 -48.59 -36.43
C HIS A 3 -28.83 -47.28 -35.61
N SER A 4 -29.78 -47.15 -34.71
CA SER A 4 -29.86 -46.15 -33.64
C SER A 4 -28.98 -46.56 -32.45
N THR A 5 -28.20 -45.64 -31.89
CA THR A 5 -27.78 -45.68 -30.49
C THR A 5 -27.98 -44.31 -29.85
N HIS A 6 -29.07 -44.19 -29.12
CA HIS A 6 -29.28 -43.15 -28.11
C HIS A 6 -28.29 -43.37 -26.96
N ALA A 7 -27.48 -42.37 -26.65
CA ALA A 7 -26.89 -42.18 -25.33
C ALA A 7 -27.32 -40.79 -24.85
N GLY A 8 -28.31 -40.76 -23.97
CA GLY A 8 -28.83 -39.55 -23.36
C GLY A 8 -27.72 -38.83 -22.62
N HIS A 9 -27.34 -37.66 -23.11
CA HIS A 9 -26.68 -36.66 -22.29
C HIS A 9 -27.74 -36.09 -21.37
N SER A 10 -27.65 -36.44 -20.09
CA SER A 10 -28.44 -35.82 -19.04
C SER A 10 -28.19 -34.31 -19.09
N ARG A 11 -29.29 -33.56 -19.20
CA ARG A 11 -29.39 -32.14 -18.79
C ARG A 11 -29.13 -32.02 -17.29
N LEU A 12 -27.92 -32.33 -16.85
CA LEU A 12 -27.39 -31.92 -15.56
C LEU A 12 -26.75 -30.54 -15.79
N ASP A 13 -27.61 -29.55 -15.60
CA ASP A 13 -27.38 -28.16 -15.23
C ASP A 13 -26.20 -27.39 -15.85
N ASP A 14 -26.52 -26.68 -16.93
CA ASP A 14 -25.87 -25.40 -17.29
C ASP A 14 -26.00 -24.34 -16.15
N ARG A 15 -26.79 -24.59 -15.10
CA ARG A 15 -26.96 -23.70 -13.94
C ARG A 15 -25.80 -23.77 -12.93
N GLU A 16 -25.20 -24.94 -12.70
CA GLU A 16 -24.08 -25.10 -11.76
C GLU A 16 -22.77 -24.50 -12.30
N ARG A 17 -22.63 -24.36 -13.63
CA ARG A 17 -21.48 -23.70 -14.26
C ARG A 17 -21.45 -22.17 -14.08
N SER A 18 -22.50 -21.54 -13.53
CA SER A 18 -22.59 -20.08 -13.44
C SER A 18 -22.14 -19.46 -12.12
N ASP A 19 -21.89 -20.26 -11.07
CA ASP A 19 -21.59 -19.74 -9.73
C ASP A 19 -20.09 -19.43 -9.51
N SER A 20 -19.17 -20.09 -10.24
CA SER A 20 -17.73 -19.90 -10.08
C SER A 20 -17.16 -18.61 -10.70
N ASP A 21 -17.97 -17.83 -11.43
CA ASP A 21 -17.56 -16.60 -12.12
C ASP A 21 -18.12 -15.32 -11.48
N ARG A 22 -18.61 -15.41 -10.24
CA ARG A 22 -19.26 -14.30 -9.54
C ARG A 22 -18.29 -13.63 -8.57
N PHE A 23 -17.80 -12.44 -8.92
CA PHE A 23 -16.94 -11.63 -8.06
C PHE A 23 -17.76 -10.66 -7.20
N TRP A 24 -17.70 -10.85 -5.88
CA TRP A 24 -18.35 -9.99 -4.89
C TRP A 24 -17.42 -8.88 -4.40
N ARG A 25 -18.03 -7.78 -3.95
CA ARG A 25 -17.37 -6.78 -3.11
C ARG A 25 -17.66 -7.08 -1.66
N ILE A 26 -16.60 -7.37 -0.92
CA ILE A 26 -16.68 -7.87 0.44
C ILE A 26 -15.91 -6.91 1.36
N LEU A 27 -16.59 -6.42 2.38
CA LEU A 27 -15.98 -5.72 3.50
C LEU A 27 -15.87 -6.70 4.66
N VAL A 28 -14.67 -6.98 5.15
CA VAL A 28 -14.44 -7.82 6.32
C VAL A 28 -14.10 -6.91 7.50
N LEU A 29 -14.79 -7.08 8.62
CA LEU A 29 -14.52 -6.40 9.87
C LEU A 29 -13.76 -7.37 10.77
N THR A 30 -12.49 -7.09 11.03
CA THR A 30 -11.59 -7.94 11.81
C THR A 30 -11.09 -7.21 13.06
N ARG A 31 -10.67 -7.96 14.08
CA ARG A 31 -9.99 -7.41 15.24
C ARG A 31 -8.87 -8.37 15.66
N PRO A 32 -7.64 -7.91 15.87
CA PRO A 32 -6.55 -8.75 16.35
C PRO A 32 -6.88 -9.38 17.71
N GLY A 33 -6.78 -10.71 17.86
CA GLY A 33 -7.13 -11.36 19.13
C GLY A 33 -7.38 -12.88 19.09
N PRO A 34 -7.75 -13.49 20.22
CA PRO A 34 -7.97 -14.95 20.31
C PRO A 34 -9.17 -15.48 19.50
N GLU A 35 -10.06 -14.59 19.05
CA GLU A 35 -11.22 -14.89 18.18
C GLU A 35 -10.97 -14.48 16.72
N GLU A 36 -9.72 -14.16 16.35
CA GLU A 36 -9.33 -13.75 15.01
C GLU A 36 -9.55 -14.87 13.99
N LEU A 37 -10.04 -14.50 12.80
CA LEU A 37 -10.03 -15.42 11.67
C LEU A 37 -8.58 -15.89 11.42
N PRO A 38 -8.36 -17.15 11.05
CA PRO A 38 -7.04 -17.58 10.61
C PRO A 38 -6.51 -16.64 9.52
N GLU A 39 -5.20 -16.34 9.56
CA GLU A 39 -4.55 -15.40 8.63
C GLU A 39 -4.83 -15.73 7.15
N SER A 40 -5.17 -16.99 6.82
CA SER A 40 -5.50 -17.45 5.48
C SER A 40 -6.95 -17.20 5.02
N ALA A 41 -7.88 -16.84 5.91
CA ALA A 41 -9.30 -16.72 5.57
C ALA A 41 -9.62 -15.54 4.65
N VAL A 42 -9.03 -14.35 4.92
CA VAL A 42 -9.20 -13.15 4.08
C VAL A 42 -8.44 -13.28 2.75
N PRO A 43 -7.18 -13.75 2.72
CA PRO A 43 -6.50 -14.12 1.47
C PRO A 43 -7.29 -15.08 0.59
N ALA A 44 -7.95 -16.10 1.16
CA ALA A 44 -8.74 -17.06 0.39
C ALA A 44 -9.90 -16.39 -0.39
N LEU A 45 -10.56 -15.37 0.17
CA LEU A 45 -11.57 -14.59 -0.55
C LEU A 45 -10.97 -13.82 -1.73
N ARG A 46 -9.78 -13.25 -1.55
CA ARG A 46 -9.03 -12.54 -2.61
C ARG A 46 -8.58 -13.51 -3.69
N ASP A 47 -8.18 -14.72 -3.30
CA ASP A 47 -7.79 -15.81 -4.18
C ASP A 47 -8.97 -16.39 -4.98
N LEU A 48 -10.19 -16.31 -4.45
CA LEU A 48 -11.42 -16.54 -5.21
C LEU A 48 -11.73 -15.41 -6.21
N GLY A 49 -10.90 -14.37 -6.22
CA GLY A 49 -10.99 -13.21 -7.12
C GLY A 49 -11.97 -12.14 -6.64
N HIS A 50 -12.60 -12.31 -5.47
CA HIS A 50 -13.43 -11.28 -4.86
C HIS A 50 -12.61 -10.03 -4.55
N HIS A 51 -13.27 -8.87 -4.56
CA HIS A 51 -12.66 -7.65 -4.05
C HIS A 51 -12.92 -7.58 -2.56
N VAL A 52 -11.85 -7.54 -1.77
CA VAL A 52 -11.93 -7.72 -0.32
C VAL A 52 -11.18 -6.60 0.38
N VAL A 53 -11.92 -5.73 1.04
CA VAL A 53 -11.40 -4.71 1.94
C VAL A 53 -11.47 -5.26 3.35
N ASP A 54 -10.33 -5.32 4.03
CA ASP A 54 -10.21 -5.80 5.39
C ASP A 54 -10.01 -4.59 6.32
N LEU A 55 -10.99 -4.33 7.18
CA LEU A 55 -10.97 -3.27 8.16
C LEU A 55 -10.65 -3.85 9.54
N ASP A 56 -9.41 -3.68 9.95
CA ASP A 56 -8.98 -3.85 11.34
C ASP A 56 -9.66 -2.78 12.21
N LEU A 57 -10.56 -3.20 13.09
CA LEU A 57 -11.33 -2.33 13.96
C LEU A 57 -10.47 -1.52 14.93
N ASP A 58 -9.36 -2.09 15.42
CA ASP A 58 -8.42 -1.40 16.30
C ASP A 58 -7.55 -0.44 15.48
N GLY A 59 -6.97 -0.92 14.37
CA GLY A 59 -6.10 -0.14 13.48
C GLY A 59 -6.81 1.06 12.81
N HIS A 60 -8.10 0.93 12.53
CA HIS A 60 -8.93 2.00 11.94
C HIS A 60 -9.75 2.79 12.99
N ARG A 61 -9.55 2.51 14.30
CA ARG A 61 -10.22 3.21 15.41
C ARG A 61 -11.75 3.21 15.28
N LEU A 62 -12.30 2.08 14.83
CA LEU A 62 -13.73 1.91 14.57
C LEU A 62 -14.51 1.39 15.77
N LEU A 63 -13.86 1.20 16.92
CA LEU A 63 -14.55 0.80 18.14
C LEU A 63 -15.23 1.98 18.83
N GLY A 64 -16.40 1.70 19.41
CA GLY A 64 -17.15 2.61 20.25
C GLY A 64 -16.48 2.83 21.61
N PRO A 65 -17.06 3.69 22.46
CA PRO A 65 -16.50 4.04 23.78
C PRO A 65 -16.33 2.84 24.72
N ASP A 66 -17.08 1.76 24.48
CA ASP A 66 -17.02 0.50 25.24
C ASP A 66 -15.86 -0.41 24.82
N GLY A 67 -15.18 -0.11 23.70
CA GLY A 67 -14.07 -0.89 23.17
C GLY A 67 -14.45 -2.29 22.69
N THR A 68 -15.74 -2.57 22.53
CA THR A 68 -16.27 -3.91 22.19
C THR A 68 -17.23 -3.89 21.01
N THR A 69 -17.89 -2.76 20.72
CA THR A 69 -18.81 -2.64 19.58
C THR A 69 -18.28 -1.64 18.56
N VAL A 70 -18.73 -1.75 17.30
CA VAL A 70 -18.35 -0.79 16.26
C VAL A 70 -19.07 0.55 16.47
N ALA A 71 -18.32 1.65 16.40
CA ALA A 71 -18.82 3.01 16.30
C ALA A 71 -19.49 3.22 14.92
N LEU A 72 -20.82 3.10 14.89
CA LEU A 72 -21.60 3.16 13.64
C LEU A 72 -21.39 4.48 12.87
N ASP A 73 -21.23 5.60 13.58
CA ASP A 73 -20.94 6.92 13.02
C ASP A 73 -19.60 6.96 12.25
N ARG A 74 -18.64 6.12 12.62
CA ARG A 74 -17.34 5.97 11.94
C ARG A 74 -17.36 4.90 10.84
N LEU A 75 -18.10 3.82 11.04
CA LEU A 75 -18.19 2.73 10.06
C LEU A 75 -19.05 3.10 8.84
N VAL A 76 -20.17 3.81 9.03
CA VAL A 76 -21.09 4.15 7.92
C VAL A 76 -20.38 4.84 6.77
N PRO A 77 -19.54 5.87 6.98
CA PRO A 77 -18.82 6.49 5.89
C PRO A 77 -17.84 5.57 5.17
N LEU A 78 -17.17 4.67 5.88
CA LEU A 78 -16.28 3.68 5.25
C LEU A 78 -17.08 2.69 4.40
N VAL A 79 -18.24 2.25 4.88
CA VAL A 79 -19.16 1.43 4.09
C VAL A 79 -19.68 2.18 2.87
N GLU A 80 -19.98 3.48 2.99
CA GLU A 80 -20.39 4.33 1.86
C GLU A 80 -19.25 4.63 0.87
N ARG A 81 -17.99 4.55 1.32
CA ARG A 81 -16.80 4.68 0.47
C ARG A 81 -16.48 3.37 -0.25
N VAL A 82 -16.56 2.25 0.45
CA VAL A 82 -16.31 0.91 -0.10
C VAL A 82 -17.49 0.43 -0.94
N LEU A 83 -18.72 0.78 -0.56
CA LEU A 83 -20.01 0.27 -1.07
C LEU A 83 -20.02 -1.26 -1.26
N PRO A 84 -19.78 -2.05 -0.20
CA PRO A 84 -19.73 -3.51 -0.28
C PRO A 84 -21.08 -4.09 -0.71
N GLN A 85 -21.07 -5.28 -1.31
CA GLN A 85 -22.28 -6.09 -1.47
C GLN A 85 -22.50 -6.96 -0.23
N VAL A 86 -21.40 -7.42 0.36
CA VAL A 86 -21.37 -8.27 1.55
C VAL A 86 -20.48 -7.62 2.60
N ILE A 87 -21.01 -7.44 3.80
CA ILE A 87 -20.26 -7.09 5.01
C ILE A 87 -20.13 -8.36 5.84
N ILE A 88 -18.90 -8.71 6.20
CA ILE A 88 -18.56 -9.88 6.98
C ILE A 88 -18.05 -9.40 8.34
N ASP A 89 -18.85 -9.62 9.37
CA ASP A 89 -18.47 -9.43 10.76
C ASP A 89 -17.75 -10.68 11.26
N ALA A 90 -16.43 -10.59 11.41
CA ALA A 90 -15.57 -11.71 11.74
C ALA A 90 -15.27 -11.87 13.24
N GLY A 91 -16.08 -11.24 14.10
CA GLY A 91 -15.72 -11.01 15.50
C GLY A 91 -16.08 -12.04 16.55
N GLY A 92 -16.47 -13.28 16.21
CA GLY A 92 -16.81 -14.32 17.20
C GLY A 92 -18.11 -14.08 17.99
N ALA A 93 -18.35 -12.86 18.48
CA ALA A 93 -19.53 -12.43 19.25
C ALA A 93 -20.33 -11.30 18.57
N GLY A 94 -19.98 -10.88 17.36
CA GLY A 94 -20.68 -9.86 16.56
C GLY A 94 -20.32 -8.43 16.96
N PHE A 95 -19.26 -7.88 16.37
CA PHE A 95 -18.87 -6.47 16.57
C PHE A 95 -19.97 -5.51 16.13
N LEU A 96 -20.73 -5.90 15.10
CA LEU A 96 -21.96 -5.26 14.68
C LEU A 96 -23.13 -5.77 15.52
N ARG A 97 -23.68 -4.91 16.38
CA ARG A 97 -24.92 -5.23 17.10
C ARG A 97 -26.04 -5.51 16.08
N PRO A 98 -27.01 -6.37 16.39
CA PRO A 98 -28.12 -6.67 15.48
C PRO A 98 -28.83 -5.42 14.93
N ALA A 99 -29.05 -4.41 15.78
CA ALA A 99 -29.64 -3.13 15.38
C ALA A 99 -28.76 -2.32 14.41
N ASP A 100 -27.43 -2.37 14.57
CA ASP A 100 -26.49 -1.70 13.67
C ASP A 100 -26.41 -2.44 12.32
N ALA A 101 -26.42 -3.77 12.36
CA ALA A 101 -26.52 -4.60 11.16
C ALA A 101 -27.82 -4.33 10.39
N ASP A 102 -28.94 -4.06 11.09
CA ASP A 102 -30.21 -3.70 10.45
C ASP A 102 -30.15 -2.35 9.72
N VAL A 103 -29.32 -1.40 10.18
CA VAL A 103 -29.07 -0.14 9.43
C VAL A 103 -28.45 -0.44 8.06
N PHE A 104 -27.49 -1.35 8.00
CA PHE A 104 -26.88 -1.75 6.74
C PHE A 104 -27.83 -2.59 5.87
N ARG A 105 -28.59 -3.51 6.46
CA ARG A 105 -29.60 -4.29 5.73
C ARG A 105 -30.70 -3.41 5.14
N ALA A 106 -31.15 -2.39 5.88
CA ALA A 106 -32.14 -1.42 5.39
C ALA A 106 -31.64 -0.59 4.20
N ARG A 107 -30.31 -0.43 4.08
CA ARG A 107 -29.63 0.18 2.93
C ARG A 107 -29.34 -0.82 1.81
N GLY A 108 -29.75 -2.06 1.96
CA GLY A 108 -29.60 -3.13 0.96
C GLY A 108 -28.33 -3.96 1.11
N TYR A 109 -27.47 -3.75 2.12
CA TYR A 109 -26.25 -4.55 2.25
C TYR A 109 -26.52 -5.95 2.83
N VAL A 110 -25.82 -6.96 2.33
CA VAL A 110 -25.83 -8.31 2.95
C VAL A 110 -24.86 -8.29 4.12
N VAL A 111 -25.34 -8.59 5.33
CA VAL A 111 -24.48 -8.67 6.53
C VAL A 111 -24.41 -10.11 7.01
N LEU A 112 -23.19 -10.67 6.99
CA LEU A 112 -22.83 -12.01 7.45
C LEU A 112 -22.09 -11.92 8.77
N GLY A 113 -22.54 -12.66 9.77
CA GLY A 113 -21.73 -12.94 10.96
C GLY A 113 -20.95 -14.23 10.76
N LEU A 114 -19.65 -14.23 11.05
CA LEU A 114 -18.83 -15.42 11.21
C LEU A 114 -18.51 -15.65 12.67
N GLU A 115 -18.71 -16.89 13.11
CA GLU A 115 -18.31 -17.36 14.43
C GLU A 115 -17.44 -18.61 14.23
N VAL A 116 -16.18 -18.53 14.68
CA VAL A 116 -15.25 -19.67 14.66
C VAL A 116 -15.37 -20.37 16.00
N SER A 117 -15.84 -21.62 16.02
CA SER A 117 -15.97 -22.39 17.25
C SER A 117 -14.61 -22.92 17.73
N SER A 118 -14.49 -23.12 19.04
CA SER A 118 -13.31 -23.74 19.68
C SER A 118 -13.02 -25.18 19.21
N SER A 119 -13.95 -25.81 18.48
CA SER A 119 -13.79 -27.11 17.84
C SER A 119 -13.37 -27.04 16.37
N GLY A 120 -13.01 -25.85 15.85
CA GLY A 120 -12.55 -25.64 14.47
C GLY A 120 -13.68 -25.56 13.43
N GLY A 121 -14.94 -25.43 13.84
CA GLY A 121 -16.09 -25.27 12.94
C GLY A 121 -16.41 -23.80 12.70
N VAL A 122 -16.76 -23.44 11.46
CA VAL A 122 -17.20 -22.08 11.10
C VAL A 122 -18.71 -22.05 11.01
N LYS A 123 -19.34 -21.12 11.73
CA LYS A 123 -20.78 -20.93 11.74
C LYS A 123 -21.10 -19.58 11.10
N THR A 124 -22.00 -19.58 10.12
CA THR A 124 -22.45 -18.35 9.44
C THR A 124 -23.87 -17.99 9.88
N THR A 125 -24.08 -16.73 10.25
CA THR A 125 -25.39 -16.22 10.66
C THR A 125 -25.88 -15.15 9.69
N LEU A 126 -27.10 -15.32 9.17
CA LEU A 126 -27.76 -14.38 8.25
C LEU A 126 -29.08 -13.89 8.86
N GLY A 127 -29.26 -12.58 9.01
CA GLY A 127 -30.54 -11.97 9.43
C GLY A 127 -31.04 -12.37 10.82
N GLY A 128 -30.14 -12.59 11.79
CA GLY A 128 -30.51 -12.98 13.16
C GLY A 128 -31.08 -14.40 13.28
N GLN A 129 -31.17 -15.16 12.19
CA GLN A 129 -31.48 -16.58 12.19
C GLN A 129 -30.22 -17.38 11.85
N THR A 130 -29.80 -18.21 12.78
CA THR A 130 -28.78 -19.23 12.56
C THR A 130 -29.33 -20.28 11.60
N ARG A 131 -29.05 -20.18 10.29
CA ARG A 131 -29.63 -21.12 9.31
C ARG A 131 -28.67 -21.67 8.25
N ALA A 132 -27.41 -21.28 8.26
CA ALA A 132 -26.38 -21.96 7.48
C ALA A 132 -25.53 -22.82 8.43
N GLN A 133 -26.01 -24.02 8.74
CA GLN A 133 -25.11 -25.14 9.02
C GLN A 133 -24.44 -25.47 7.67
N VAL A 134 -23.33 -24.81 7.36
CA VAL A 134 -22.40 -25.37 6.38
C VAL A 134 -21.97 -26.71 6.99
N LEU A 135 -22.25 -27.78 6.24
CA LEU A 135 -22.08 -29.16 6.65
C LEU A 135 -20.71 -29.37 7.29
N HIS A 136 -20.69 -30.17 8.36
CA HIS A 136 -19.48 -30.68 8.98
C HIS A 136 -18.44 -31.08 7.92
N HIS A 137 -17.44 -30.24 7.71
CA HIS A 137 -16.12 -30.71 7.33
C HIS A 137 -15.26 -30.58 8.57
N GLU A 138 -14.81 -31.72 9.10
CA GLU A 138 -13.75 -31.76 10.10
C GLU A 138 -12.52 -31.07 9.48
N VAL A 139 -12.35 -29.77 9.74
CA VAL A 139 -11.07 -29.12 9.54
C VAL A 139 -10.18 -29.64 10.67
N GLY A 140 -9.53 -30.77 10.41
CA GLY A 140 -8.56 -31.37 11.32
C GLY A 140 -7.52 -30.34 11.72
N GLN A 141 -7.13 -30.36 12.99
CA GLN A 141 -6.11 -29.46 13.52
C GLN A 141 -4.77 -29.73 12.84
N GLY A 142 -4.39 -28.82 11.93
CA GLY A 142 -3.09 -28.79 11.22
C GLY A 142 -3.25 -28.76 9.70
N ALA A 143 -2.56 -27.83 9.02
CA ALA A 143 -2.29 -27.65 7.58
C ALA A 143 -3.44 -27.80 6.55
N ALA A 144 -4.57 -28.42 6.88
CA ALA A 144 -5.79 -28.57 6.10
C ALA A 144 -6.72 -27.35 6.17
N ALA A 145 -6.37 -26.32 6.97
CA ALA A 145 -7.16 -25.11 7.15
C ALA A 145 -7.20 -24.25 5.87
N ASP A 146 -6.12 -24.18 5.09
CA ASP A 146 -6.01 -23.24 3.97
C ASP A 146 -6.85 -23.66 2.74
N GLN A 147 -6.94 -24.96 2.44
CA GLN A 147 -7.88 -25.46 1.42
C GLN A 147 -9.34 -25.46 1.91
N GLY A 148 -9.55 -25.62 3.22
CA GLY A 148 -10.86 -25.55 3.85
C GLY A 148 -11.52 -24.20 3.62
N TRP A 149 -10.79 -23.08 3.78
CA TRP A 149 -11.37 -21.74 3.61
C TRP A 149 -11.84 -21.45 2.19
N LEU A 150 -11.11 -21.87 1.16
CA LEU A 150 -11.53 -21.64 -0.23
C LEU A 150 -12.86 -22.35 -0.53
N GLN A 151 -13.00 -23.60 -0.07
CA GLN A 151 -14.22 -24.38 -0.20
C GLN A 151 -15.36 -23.80 0.67
N LEU A 152 -15.08 -23.49 1.94
CA LEU A 152 -16.03 -22.89 2.86
C LEU A 152 -16.57 -21.55 2.33
N TRP A 153 -15.72 -20.70 1.76
CA TRP A 153 -16.14 -19.44 1.16
C TRP A 153 -16.99 -19.63 -0.08
N THR A 154 -16.60 -20.59 -0.93
CA THR A 154 -17.38 -20.97 -2.11
C THR A 154 -18.78 -21.46 -1.71
N GLU A 155 -18.88 -22.30 -0.68
CA GLU A 155 -20.15 -22.83 -0.17
C GLU A 155 -20.99 -21.76 0.55
N ALA A 156 -20.37 -20.91 1.38
CA ALA A 156 -21.03 -19.85 2.12
C ALA A 156 -21.59 -18.76 1.18
N LEU A 157 -20.78 -18.26 0.26
CA LEU A 157 -21.21 -17.27 -0.73
C LEU A 157 -22.18 -17.86 -1.76
N GLY A 158 -22.01 -19.14 -2.13
CA GLY A 158 -22.99 -19.87 -2.94
C GLY A 158 -24.33 -20.09 -2.23
N SER A 159 -24.33 -20.22 -0.90
CA SER A 159 -25.56 -20.37 -0.11
C SER A 159 -26.33 -19.06 0.05
N LEU A 160 -25.65 -17.92 0.19
CA LEU A 160 -26.26 -16.59 0.15
C LEU A 160 -27.10 -16.39 -1.11
N HIS A 161 -26.57 -16.85 -2.23
CA HIS A 161 -27.23 -16.75 -3.51
C HIS A 161 -28.59 -17.50 -3.53
N ARG A 162 -28.60 -18.74 -3.03
CA ARG A 162 -29.82 -19.55 -2.91
C ARG A 162 -30.85 -18.96 -1.94
N LEU A 163 -30.39 -18.27 -0.90
CA LEU A 163 -31.25 -17.73 0.15
C LEU A 163 -31.91 -16.40 -0.20
N GLN A 164 -31.26 -15.56 -1.00
CA GLN A 164 -31.80 -14.23 -1.36
C GLN A 164 -32.30 -14.13 -2.81
N GLY A 165 -31.95 -15.05 -3.70
CA GLY A 165 -32.37 -15.01 -5.11
C GLY A 165 -31.57 -13.99 -5.95
N GLU A 166 -31.44 -14.23 -7.26
CA GLU A 166 -30.73 -13.33 -8.20
C GLU A 166 -31.31 -11.91 -8.16
N ASP A 167 -32.64 -11.82 -8.11
CA ASP A 167 -33.41 -10.57 -8.18
C ASP A 167 -33.21 -9.64 -6.96
N VAL A 168 -32.70 -10.15 -5.83
CA VAL A 168 -32.46 -9.34 -4.62
C VAL A 168 -31.02 -8.84 -4.55
N LEU A 169 -30.06 -9.59 -5.11
CA LEU A 169 -28.62 -9.26 -5.05
C LEU A 169 -28.16 -8.37 -6.21
N GLU A 170 -28.75 -8.49 -7.39
CA GLU A 170 -28.43 -7.62 -8.55
C GLU A 170 -28.77 -6.13 -8.38
N PRO A 171 -29.88 -5.73 -7.72
CA PRO A 171 -30.25 -4.33 -7.56
C PRO A 171 -29.36 -3.54 -6.58
N ILE A 172 -28.68 -4.22 -5.65
CA ILE A 172 -27.93 -3.56 -4.57
C ILE A 172 -26.71 -2.83 -5.14
N LEU A 173 -25.93 -3.51 -6.01
CA LEU A 173 -24.89 -2.94 -6.88
C LEU A 173 -24.51 -3.98 -7.95
N PRO A 174 -24.15 -3.58 -9.20
CA PRO A 174 -23.74 -4.53 -10.23
C PRO A 174 -22.47 -5.30 -9.80
N ARG A 175 -22.30 -6.55 -10.28
CA ARG A 175 -21.13 -7.41 -9.98
C ARG A 175 -19.81 -6.65 -10.11
N ALA A 176 -18.87 -6.91 -9.20
CA ALA A 176 -17.61 -6.18 -9.13
C ALA A 176 -16.84 -6.24 -10.47
N LYS A 177 -16.46 -5.07 -10.99
CA LYS A 177 -15.60 -4.92 -12.16
C LYS A 177 -14.23 -4.43 -11.71
N LYS A 178 -13.27 -5.34 -11.55
CA LYS A 178 -11.94 -4.98 -11.06
C LYS A 178 -11.18 -4.13 -12.09
N VAL A 179 -10.70 -2.97 -11.65
CA VAL A 179 -9.81 -2.08 -12.39
C VAL A 179 -8.56 -1.89 -11.56
N ILE A 180 -7.39 -2.15 -12.14
CA ILE A 180 -6.13 -1.92 -11.43
C ILE A 180 -5.67 -0.51 -11.73
N VAL A 181 -5.37 0.29 -10.71
CA VAL A 181 -4.82 1.64 -10.86
C VAL A 181 -3.38 1.63 -10.36
N SER A 182 -2.43 2.04 -11.21
CA SER A 182 -0.99 2.00 -10.92
C SER A 182 -0.38 3.40 -11.00
N GLY A 183 0.48 3.72 -10.05
CA GLY A 183 1.17 5.02 -9.96
C GLY A 183 2.12 5.04 -8.75
N TYR A 184 2.66 6.21 -8.40
CA TYR A 184 3.56 6.38 -7.24
C TYR A 184 2.80 6.50 -5.91
N TYR A 185 1.76 5.68 -5.73
CA TYR A 185 0.85 5.71 -4.58
C TYR A 185 1.42 4.93 -3.39
N GLY A 186 1.07 5.35 -2.18
CA GLY A 186 1.58 4.75 -0.94
C GLY A 186 3.02 5.18 -0.60
N SER A 187 3.63 6.07 -1.39
CA SER A 187 4.99 6.61 -1.15
C SER A 187 5.04 7.78 -0.17
N GLY A 188 3.87 8.21 0.31
CA GLY A 188 3.73 9.40 1.16
C GLY A 188 3.84 10.71 0.38
N ASN A 189 3.61 10.71 -0.94
CA ASN A 189 3.48 11.94 -1.73
C ASN A 189 2.00 12.31 -1.85
N LEU A 190 1.55 13.26 -1.04
CA LEU A 190 0.16 13.71 -1.00
C LEU A 190 -0.34 14.14 -2.37
N GLY A 191 0.51 14.71 -3.22
CA GLY A 191 0.13 15.07 -4.58
C GLY A 191 -0.30 13.86 -5.43
N ASP A 192 0.42 12.74 -5.32
CA ASP A 192 0.06 11.51 -6.05
C ASP A 192 -1.14 10.83 -5.39
N GLU A 193 -1.28 10.92 -4.07
CA GLU A 193 -2.50 10.44 -3.39
C GLU A 193 -3.75 11.20 -3.90
N LEU A 194 -3.67 12.53 -4.11
CA LEU A 194 -4.76 13.32 -4.69
C LEU A 194 -5.08 12.93 -6.14
N ILE A 195 -4.07 12.54 -6.93
CA ILE A 195 -4.27 11.98 -8.28
C ILE A 195 -5.06 10.67 -8.18
N LEU A 196 -4.68 9.76 -7.28
CA LEU A 196 -5.39 8.50 -7.06
C LEU A 196 -6.84 8.75 -6.67
N THR A 197 -7.09 9.61 -5.67
CA THR A 197 -8.44 9.94 -5.22
C THR A 197 -9.28 10.50 -6.37
N SER A 198 -8.72 11.39 -7.20
CA SER A 198 -9.43 11.97 -8.34
C SER A 198 -9.85 10.90 -9.37
N ILE A 199 -8.93 10.00 -9.72
CA ILE A 199 -9.18 8.90 -10.67
C ILE A 199 -10.23 7.94 -10.11
N VAL A 200 -10.11 7.54 -8.84
CA VAL A 200 -11.05 6.62 -8.16
C VAL A 200 -12.46 7.21 -8.12
N GLN A 201 -12.59 8.48 -7.74
CA GLN A 201 -13.89 9.16 -7.73
C GLN A 201 -14.55 9.18 -9.12
N ALA A 202 -13.77 9.44 -10.18
CA ALA A 202 -14.30 9.42 -11.54
C ALA A 202 -14.70 8.01 -12.01
N LEU A 203 -13.92 6.99 -11.68
CA LEU A 203 -14.24 5.59 -11.98
C LEU A 203 -15.55 5.16 -11.31
N HIS A 204 -15.74 5.49 -10.03
CA HIS A 204 -16.98 5.17 -9.31
C HIS A 204 -18.19 5.96 -9.84
N ARG A 205 -18.01 7.21 -10.28
CA ARG A 205 -19.07 7.98 -10.96
C ARG A 205 -19.47 7.36 -12.30
N ALA A 206 -18.49 6.90 -13.08
CA ALA A 206 -18.73 6.30 -14.40
C ALA A 206 -19.46 4.94 -14.28
N ASP A 207 -19.08 4.12 -13.30
CA ASP A 207 -19.72 2.84 -13.02
C ASP A 207 -19.50 2.46 -11.56
N ALA A 208 -20.57 2.50 -10.76
CA ALA A 208 -20.53 2.17 -9.33
C ALA A 208 -20.09 0.72 -9.04
N SER A 209 -20.06 -0.16 -10.05
CA SER A 209 -19.54 -1.54 -9.93
C SER A 209 -18.02 -1.64 -10.10
N VAL A 210 -17.36 -0.60 -10.59
CA VAL A 210 -15.90 -0.57 -10.72
C VAL A 210 -15.26 -0.68 -9.36
N GLN A 211 -14.31 -1.60 -9.24
CA GLN A 211 -13.54 -1.86 -8.03
C GLN A 211 -12.08 -1.60 -8.28
N VAL A 212 -11.56 -0.59 -7.58
CA VAL A 212 -10.16 -0.22 -7.71
C VAL A 212 -9.29 -1.12 -6.85
N THR A 213 -8.29 -1.74 -7.47
CA THR A 213 -7.16 -2.35 -6.79
C THR A 213 -5.90 -1.54 -7.12
N VAL A 214 -5.17 -1.08 -6.12
CA VAL A 214 -4.03 -0.18 -6.31
C VAL A 214 -2.73 -0.98 -6.43
N ALA A 215 -2.01 -0.79 -7.54
CA ALA A 215 -0.62 -1.22 -7.67
C ALA A 215 0.28 -0.12 -7.10
N ALA A 216 0.60 -0.23 -5.81
CA ALA A 216 1.25 0.81 -5.00
C ALA A 216 2.75 0.53 -4.79
N GLU A 217 3.49 1.55 -4.36
CA GLU A 217 4.87 1.40 -3.88
C GLU A 217 4.90 0.70 -2.52
N ASN A 218 4.00 1.12 -1.64
CA ASN A 218 3.74 0.47 -0.36
C ASN A 218 2.24 0.21 -0.25
N ARG A 219 1.85 -1.08 -0.35
CA ARG A 219 0.45 -1.49 -0.32
C ARG A 219 -0.26 -1.07 0.97
N TRP A 220 0.40 -1.23 2.12
CA TRP A 220 -0.16 -0.93 3.44
C TRP A 220 -0.39 0.56 3.66
N ALA A 221 0.46 1.40 3.05
CA ALA A 221 0.27 2.84 3.08
C ALA A 221 -0.92 3.27 2.22
N ALA A 222 -1.05 2.70 1.01
CA ALA A 222 -2.17 2.98 0.11
C ALA A 222 -3.51 2.48 0.67
N GLU A 223 -3.55 1.26 1.22
CA GLU A 223 -4.75 0.69 1.86
C GLU A 223 -5.24 1.55 3.01
N ARG A 224 -4.32 1.97 3.89
CA ARG A 224 -4.67 2.81 5.03
C ARG A 224 -5.15 4.20 4.63
N ALA A 225 -4.53 4.81 3.63
CA ALA A 225 -4.85 6.18 3.21
C ALA A 225 -6.16 6.27 2.41
N HIS A 226 -6.51 5.23 1.64
CA HIS A 226 -7.65 5.29 0.71
C HIS A 226 -8.76 4.28 1.00
N GLY A 227 -8.52 3.27 1.85
CA GLY A 227 -9.44 2.15 2.04
C GLY A 227 -9.57 1.25 0.80
N LEU A 228 -8.58 1.28 -0.09
CA LEU A 228 -8.58 0.52 -1.35
C LEU A 228 -7.62 -0.67 -1.25
N GLN A 229 -8.07 -1.86 -1.64
CA GLN A 229 -7.21 -3.04 -1.74
C GLN A 229 -5.96 -2.72 -2.58
N ALA A 230 -4.78 -3.06 -2.08
CA ALA A 230 -3.53 -2.77 -2.78
C ALA A 230 -2.57 -3.96 -2.82
N PHE A 231 -1.67 -3.94 -3.80
CA PHE A 231 -0.52 -4.83 -3.85
C PHE A 231 0.73 -4.05 -4.23
N THR A 232 1.90 -4.59 -3.86
CA THR A 232 3.18 -3.97 -4.18
C THR A 232 3.43 -4.07 -5.69
N ARG A 233 3.61 -2.95 -6.39
CA ARG A 233 3.69 -2.92 -7.86
C ARG A 233 4.84 -3.76 -8.44
N HIS A 234 5.92 -3.90 -7.68
CA HIS A 234 7.12 -4.67 -8.07
C HIS A 234 6.94 -6.17 -7.90
N ASP A 235 5.89 -6.60 -7.21
CA ASP A 235 5.55 -8.01 -7.09
C ASP A 235 4.86 -8.46 -8.39
N HIS A 236 5.67 -9.00 -9.30
CA HIS A 236 5.21 -9.42 -10.62
C HIS A 236 4.26 -10.62 -10.55
N GLU A 237 4.35 -11.45 -9.52
CA GLU A 237 3.44 -12.59 -9.33
C GLU A 237 2.07 -12.10 -8.86
N ALA A 238 2.05 -11.22 -7.86
CA ALA A 238 0.83 -10.56 -7.42
C ALA A 238 0.20 -9.74 -8.55
N ALA A 239 1.01 -8.99 -9.32
CA ALA A 239 0.57 -8.25 -10.49
C ALA A 239 -0.10 -9.17 -11.52
N ALA A 240 0.53 -10.29 -11.88
CA ALA A 240 -0.02 -11.26 -12.82
C ALA A 240 -1.32 -11.87 -12.30
N HIS A 241 -1.39 -12.15 -11.00
CA HIS A 241 -2.61 -12.63 -10.36
C HIS A 241 -3.75 -11.61 -10.46
N GLN A 242 -3.49 -10.36 -10.10
CA GLN A 242 -4.52 -9.33 -10.14
C GLN A 242 -4.97 -9.05 -11.58
N VAL A 243 -4.06 -8.95 -12.55
CA VAL A 243 -4.38 -8.64 -13.95
C VAL A 243 -5.25 -9.72 -14.60
N ARG A 244 -5.08 -11.00 -14.24
CA ARG A 244 -5.91 -12.09 -14.80
C ARG A 244 -7.41 -11.87 -14.59
N THR A 245 -7.78 -11.29 -13.44
CA THR A 245 -9.17 -11.04 -13.03
C THR A 245 -9.61 -9.59 -13.24
N ALA A 246 -8.73 -8.72 -13.73
CA ALA A 246 -9.05 -7.32 -14.00
C ALA A 246 -9.74 -7.15 -15.36
N ALA A 247 -10.70 -6.23 -15.44
CA ALA A 247 -11.32 -5.77 -16.68
C ALA A 247 -10.39 -4.80 -17.43
N ALA A 248 -9.69 -3.93 -16.71
CA ALA A 248 -8.78 -2.95 -17.29
C ALA A 248 -7.65 -2.58 -16.30
N VAL A 249 -6.58 -2.00 -16.85
CA VAL A 249 -5.51 -1.36 -16.08
C VAL A 249 -5.46 0.14 -16.40
N VAL A 250 -5.30 0.96 -15.38
CA VAL A 250 -5.06 2.40 -15.49
C VAL A 250 -3.64 2.67 -15.03
N LEU A 251 -2.83 3.23 -15.93
CA LEU A 251 -1.61 3.90 -15.54
C LEU A 251 -1.99 5.34 -15.16
N GLY A 252 -2.06 5.58 -13.86
CA GLY A 252 -2.38 6.87 -13.28
C GLY A 252 -1.30 7.90 -13.55
N GLY A 253 -1.70 9.17 -13.46
CA GLY A 253 -0.90 10.32 -13.87
C GLY A 253 0.28 10.63 -12.97
N GLY A 254 0.88 11.80 -13.21
CA GLY A 254 2.12 12.25 -12.59
C GLY A 254 3.27 12.33 -13.60
N GLY A 255 4.46 12.72 -13.14
CA GLY A 255 5.67 12.83 -13.97
C GLY A 255 6.39 11.49 -14.14
N LEU A 256 5.70 10.46 -14.64
CA LEU A 256 6.23 9.08 -14.67
C LEU A 256 6.98 8.74 -15.97
N TRP A 257 6.86 9.55 -17.02
CA TRP A 257 7.53 9.34 -18.31
C TRP A 257 8.65 10.35 -18.56
N HIS A 258 9.75 10.23 -17.83
CA HIS A 258 10.92 11.12 -17.90
C HIS A 258 12.26 10.36 -17.94
N ASP A 259 13.32 10.96 -18.48
CA ASP A 259 14.67 10.36 -18.52
C ASP A 259 15.32 10.13 -17.16
N TYR A 260 14.98 10.93 -16.12
CA TYR A 260 15.49 10.72 -14.76
C TYR A 260 15.08 9.36 -14.18
N SER A 261 14.06 8.74 -14.76
CA SER A 261 13.68 7.35 -14.51
C SER A 261 14.61 6.34 -15.22
N PHE A 262 15.59 6.76 -16.01
CA PHE A 262 16.45 5.86 -16.82
C PHE A 262 17.89 5.76 -16.30
N GLU A 263 18.39 6.72 -15.51
CA GLU A 263 19.79 6.73 -15.02
C GLU A 263 20.14 5.61 -14.02
N ARG A 264 19.16 4.80 -13.56
CA ARG A 264 19.40 3.62 -12.71
C ARG A 264 18.96 2.27 -13.29
N SER A 265 18.59 2.19 -14.56
CA SER A 265 18.08 0.95 -15.13
C SER A 265 18.51 0.78 -16.59
N GLY A 266 19.53 -0.03 -16.82
CA GLY A 266 19.99 -0.36 -18.17
C GLY A 266 18.86 -0.89 -19.05
N GLU A 267 18.75 -0.29 -20.24
CA GLU A 267 18.20 -0.82 -21.49
C GLU A 267 16.75 -1.38 -21.51
N LEU A 268 16.26 -1.72 -22.71
CA LEU A 268 14.99 -2.42 -22.97
C LEU A 268 14.85 -3.74 -22.18
N LEU A 269 15.98 -4.33 -21.76
CA LEU A 269 16.02 -5.50 -20.88
C LEU A 269 15.46 -5.22 -19.48
N SER A 270 15.37 -3.96 -19.03
CA SER A 270 14.78 -3.59 -17.74
C SER A 270 13.30 -3.93 -17.58
N PHE A 271 12.55 -4.10 -18.68
CA PHE A 271 11.19 -4.66 -18.66
C PHE A 271 11.17 -6.15 -18.25
N PHE A 272 12.29 -6.85 -18.44
CA PHE A 272 12.45 -8.27 -18.12
C PHE A 272 13.31 -8.52 -16.87
N THR A 273 14.01 -7.49 -16.36
CA THR A 273 14.92 -7.59 -15.20
C THR A 273 14.45 -6.84 -13.95
N GLY A 274 13.25 -6.26 -13.94
CA GLY A 274 12.60 -5.77 -12.71
C GLY A 274 13.17 -4.46 -12.14
N ALA A 275 13.55 -3.52 -12.99
CA ALA A 275 14.16 -2.27 -12.52
C ALA A 275 13.17 -1.34 -11.77
N LYS A 276 13.56 -0.90 -10.58
CA LYS A 276 12.67 -0.33 -9.54
C LYS A 276 12.20 1.11 -9.80
N MET A 277 12.91 1.89 -10.60
CA MET A 277 12.65 3.32 -10.79
C MET A 277 12.81 3.71 -12.26
N SER A 278 12.01 3.10 -13.15
CA SER A 278 12.07 3.44 -14.57
C SER A 278 10.74 3.38 -15.30
N VAL A 279 10.69 4.00 -16.49
CA VAL A 279 9.60 3.83 -17.46
C VAL A 279 9.33 2.33 -17.72
N ALA A 280 10.35 1.46 -17.58
CA ALA A 280 10.18 0.02 -17.62
C ALA A 280 9.50 -0.54 -16.37
N GLY A 281 9.87 -0.08 -15.17
CA GLY A 281 9.17 -0.42 -13.92
C GLY A 281 7.68 -0.02 -13.92
N TYR A 282 7.32 1.09 -14.57
CA TYR A 282 5.92 1.52 -14.76
C TYR A 282 5.25 0.92 -16.00
N GLY A 283 6.03 0.31 -16.89
CA GLY A 283 5.53 -0.29 -18.13
C GLY A 283 5.23 -1.79 -18.03
N ILE A 284 5.82 -2.51 -17.07
CA ILE A 284 5.62 -3.96 -16.90
C ILE A 284 4.13 -4.31 -16.71
N LEU A 285 3.45 -3.65 -15.77
CA LEU A 285 2.06 -3.95 -15.46
C LEU A 285 1.11 -3.62 -16.64
N PRO A 286 1.18 -2.44 -17.29
CA PRO A 286 0.43 -2.18 -18.53
C PRO A 286 0.71 -3.21 -19.64
N MET A 287 1.97 -3.61 -19.84
CA MET A 287 2.32 -4.59 -20.86
C MET A 287 1.80 -5.99 -20.52
N MET A 288 1.86 -6.38 -19.24
CA MET A 288 1.27 -7.62 -18.74
C MET A 288 -0.24 -7.66 -18.97
N ALA A 289 -0.93 -6.53 -18.75
CA ALA A 289 -2.33 -6.37 -19.11
C ALA A 289 -2.57 -6.69 -20.59
N ARG A 290 -1.76 -6.11 -21.49
CA ARG A 290 -1.88 -6.37 -22.93
C ARG A 290 -1.64 -7.82 -23.32
N ILE A 291 -0.63 -8.45 -22.73
CA ILE A 291 -0.29 -9.87 -22.96
C ILE A 291 -1.47 -10.77 -22.53
N LEU A 292 -2.13 -10.44 -21.41
CA LEU A 292 -3.29 -11.15 -20.89
C LEU A 292 -4.62 -10.70 -21.54
N GLY A 293 -4.56 -9.95 -22.65
CA GLY A 293 -5.75 -9.52 -23.41
C GLY A 293 -6.56 -8.42 -22.74
N ARG A 294 -6.05 -7.76 -21.70
CA ARG A 294 -6.70 -6.64 -21.01
C ARG A 294 -6.32 -5.30 -21.65
N PRO A 295 -7.28 -4.37 -21.80
CA PRO A 295 -6.97 -3.00 -22.18
C PRO A 295 -6.24 -2.30 -21.04
N PHE A 296 -5.41 -1.31 -21.38
CA PHE A 296 -4.95 -0.33 -20.41
C PHE A 296 -5.08 1.10 -20.93
N HIS A 297 -5.27 2.01 -20.00
CA HIS A 297 -5.49 3.43 -20.24
C HIS A 297 -4.46 4.25 -19.48
N VAL A 298 -4.04 5.37 -20.05
CA VAL A 298 -3.12 6.31 -19.40
C VAL A 298 -3.91 7.58 -19.10
N ILE A 299 -3.93 8.02 -17.84
CA ILE A 299 -4.77 9.15 -17.40
C ILE A 299 -3.92 10.20 -16.69
N GLY A 300 -3.89 11.43 -17.19
CA GLY A 300 -3.24 12.57 -16.53
C GLY A 300 -1.72 12.52 -16.53
N MET A 301 -1.11 11.90 -17.54
CA MET A 301 0.34 11.68 -17.60
C MET A 301 1.10 12.97 -17.97
N GLY A 302 2.19 13.24 -17.25
CA GLY A 302 3.24 14.16 -17.70
C GLY A 302 4.37 13.38 -18.37
N ALA A 303 4.84 13.85 -19.52
CA ALA A 303 5.92 13.25 -20.29
C ALA A 303 7.01 14.29 -20.60
N GLY A 304 8.28 13.88 -20.50
CA GLY A 304 9.43 14.72 -20.88
C GLY A 304 10.20 15.41 -19.74
N PRO A 305 11.53 15.56 -19.85
CA PRO A 305 12.31 15.32 -21.05
C PRO A 305 12.51 13.82 -21.36
N LEU A 306 12.51 13.48 -22.66
CA LEU A 306 12.82 12.16 -23.23
C LEU A 306 13.95 12.30 -24.27
N THR A 307 15.12 12.65 -23.78
CA THR A 307 16.41 12.76 -24.49
C THR A 307 17.00 11.39 -24.81
N SER A 308 16.75 10.35 -24.00
CA SER A 308 17.26 9.00 -24.25
C SER A 308 16.47 8.29 -25.35
N GLN A 309 17.17 7.71 -26.35
CA GLN A 309 16.52 6.89 -27.39
C GLN A 309 15.79 5.67 -26.81
N ALA A 310 16.32 5.08 -25.74
CA ALA A 310 15.70 3.94 -25.08
C ALA A 310 14.42 4.35 -24.31
N ALA A 311 14.44 5.51 -23.65
CA ALA A 311 13.26 6.08 -22.99
C ALA A 311 12.17 6.39 -24.03
N ARG A 312 12.54 7.03 -25.15
CA ARG A 312 11.63 7.28 -26.29
C ARG A 312 11.05 5.99 -26.85
N GLY A 313 11.87 4.95 -27.02
CA GLY A 313 11.43 3.63 -27.50
C GLY A 313 10.43 2.97 -26.56
N SER A 314 10.67 3.05 -25.25
CA SER A 314 9.82 2.46 -24.21
C SER A 314 8.48 3.19 -24.09
N VAL A 315 8.51 4.52 -24.05
CA VAL A 315 7.30 5.34 -24.05
C VAL A 315 6.50 5.12 -25.33
N ARG A 316 7.16 5.02 -26.50
CA ARG A 316 6.49 4.69 -27.75
C ARG A 316 5.81 3.34 -27.69
N LEU A 317 6.48 2.30 -27.17
CA LEU A 317 5.88 0.96 -27.04
C LEU A 317 4.61 1.00 -26.19
N LEU A 318 4.68 1.63 -25.01
CA LEU A 318 3.53 1.80 -24.12
C LEU A 318 2.42 2.60 -24.82
N ALA A 319 2.76 3.73 -25.45
CA ALA A 319 1.78 4.58 -26.08
C ALA A 319 1.08 3.92 -27.28
N VAL A 320 1.78 3.10 -28.08
CA VAL A 320 1.15 2.31 -29.17
C VAL A 320 0.13 1.31 -28.62
N GLN A 321 0.45 0.71 -27.47
CA GLN A 321 -0.35 -0.36 -26.87
C GLN A 321 -1.50 0.15 -26.00
N ALA A 322 -1.44 1.40 -25.55
CA ALA A 322 -2.49 2.05 -24.77
C ALA A 322 -3.79 2.16 -25.58
N SER A 323 -4.91 1.93 -24.90
CA SER A 323 -6.26 2.04 -25.46
C SER A 323 -6.69 3.51 -25.56
N SER A 324 -6.35 4.32 -24.55
CA SER A 324 -6.42 5.78 -24.59
C SER A 324 -5.30 6.41 -23.76
N ILE A 325 -4.92 7.64 -24.12
CA ILE A 325 -3.89 8.42 -23.42
C ILE A 325 -4.43 9.82 -23.18
N THR A 326 -4.48 10.21 -21.91
CA THR A 326 -4.72 11.60 -21.51
C THR A 326 -3.44 12.15 -20.90
N VAL A 327 -2.95 13.27 -21.42
CA VAL A 327 -1.80 14.01 -20.89
C VAL A 327 -2.23 15.32 -20.27
N ARG A 328 -1.48 15.77 -19.25
CA ARG A 328 -1.85 16.94 -18.45
C ARG A 328 -1.42 18.29 -19.01
N ASP A 329 -0.51 18.30 -19.98
CA ASP A 329 0.07 19.52 -20.55
C ASP A 329 0.36 19.37 -22.05
N SER A 330 0.46 20.50 -22.75
CA SER A 330 0.67 20.56 -24.20
C SER A 330 2.04 20.03 -24.63
N GLU A 331 3.08 20.27 -23.84
CA GLU A 331 4.42 19.78 -24.14
C GLU A 331 4.49 18.25 -24.13
N SER A 332 3.83 17.62 -23.16
CA SER A 332 3.68 16.16 -23.11
C SER A 332 2.95 15.65 -24.36
N ALA A 333 1.91 16.36 -24.81
CA ALA A 333 1.17 16.01 -26.02
C ALA A 333 2.02 16.14 -27.28
N GLU A 334 2.78 17.22 -27.42
CA GLU A 334 3.71 17.46 -28.51
C GLU A 334 4.82 16.41 -28.54
N LEU A 335 5.40 16.10 -27.38
CA LEU A 335 6.44 15.09 -27.23
C LEU A 335 5.94 13.71 -27.66
N LEU A 336 4.74 13.31 -27.21
CA LEU A 336 4.16 12.04 -27.60
C LEU A 336 3.76 12.02 -29.08
N THR A 337 3.21 13.12 -29.62
CA THR A 337 2.85 13.24 -31.04
C THR A 337 4.09 13.20 -31.94
N SER A 338 5.25 13.63 -31.45
CA SER A 338 6.54 13.49 -32.17
C SER A 338 6.99 12.04 -32.32
N LEU A 339 6.45 11.12 -31.51
CA LEU A 339 6.68 9.69 -31.68
C LEU A 339 5.73 9.18 -32.78
N PRO A 340 6.15 8.23 -33.64
CA PRO A 340 5.26 7.66 -34.65
C PRO A 340 4.11 6.88 -33.99
N LEU A 341 3.03 7.59 -33.69
CA LEU A 341 1.81 7.19 -32.98
C LEU A 341 0.59 7.71 -33.74
N ALA A 342 -0.57 7.06 -33.54
CA ALA A 342 -1.83 7.61 -34.00
C ALA A 342 -2.25 8.75 -33.06
N ALA A 343 -2.07 10.01 -33.49
CA ALA A 343 -2.44 11.21 -32.73
C ALA A 343 -3.89 11.18 -32.20
N ALA A 344 -4.79 10.44 -32.86
CA ALA A 344 -6.19 10.28 -32.47
C ALA A 344 -6.44 9.64 -31.07
N ARG A 345 -5.41 9.09 -30.42
CA ARG A 345 -5.54 8.47 -29.07
C ARG A 345 -5.07 9.36 -27.93
N ILE A 346 -4.46 10.50 -28.23
CA ILE A 346 -3.90 11.43 -27.23
C ILE A 346 -4.88 12.58 -27.03
N THR A 347 -5.31 12.76 -25.79
CA THR A 347 -6.13 13.90 -25.37
C THR A 347 -5.34 14.75 -24.38
N THR A 348 -5.30 16.06 -24.60
CA THR A 348 -4.73 16.99 -23.62
C THR A 348 -5.85 17.52 -22.74
N ALA A 349 -5.64 17.47 -21.43
CA ALA A 349 -6.56 18.02 -20.43
C ALA A 349 -5.76 18.63 -19.27
N PRO A 350 -6.36 19.47 -18.42
CA PRO A 350 -5.68 19.93 -17.21
C PRO A 350 -5.36 18.75 -16.27
N ASP A 351 -4.49 18.99 -15.29
CA ASP A 351 -4.15 18.00 -14.26
C ASP A 351 -5.43 17.45 -13.58
N VAL A 352 -5.46 16.13 -13.35
CA VAL A 352 -6.66 15.44 -12.84
C VAL A 352 -7.05 15.90 -11.44
N VAL A 353 -6.14 16.50 -10.67
CA VAL A 353 -6.46 17.07 -9.36
C VAL A 353 -7.42 18.28 -9.48
N TYR A 354 -7.54 18.92 -10.65
CA TYR A 354 -8.61 19.90 -10.90
C TYR A 354 -10.02 19.26 -10.92
N ALA A 355 -10.12 17.95 -11.17
CA ALA A 355 -11.39 17.22 -11.15
C ALA A 355 -11.75 16.66 -9.78
N LEU A 356 -10.89 16.83 -8.76
CA LEU A 356 -11.17 16.41 -7.39
C LEU A 356 -12.42 17.14 -6.86
N ASP A 357 -13.33 16.42 -6.22
CA ASP A 357 -14.48 17.02 -5.57
C ASP A 357 -14.06 17.67 -4.24
N LEU A 358 -14.24 18.99 -4.14
CA LEU A 358 -13.95 19.80 -2.95
C LEU A 358 -15.25 20.28 -2.26
N SER A 359 -16.42 19.82 -2.73
CA SER A 359 -17.73 20.26 -2.24
C SER A 359 -18.25 19.44 -1.05
N SER A 360 -17.80 18.20 -0.91
CA SER A 360 -18.24 17.29 0.15
C SER A 360 -17.11 17.08 1.16
N PRO A 361 -17.29 17.42 2.45
CA PRO A 361 -16.31 17.03 3.46
C PRO A 361 -16.38 15.51 3.63
N GLU A 362 -15.32 14.81 3.24
CA GLU A 362 -15.09 13.46 3.73
C GLU A 362 -15.10 13.50 5.27
N PRO A 363 -15.74 12.54 5.96
CA PRO A 363 -15.72 12.49 7.40
C PRO A 363 -14.29 12.36 7.91
N LEU A 364 -13.99 13.14 8.95
CA LEU A 364 -12.68 13.23 9.58
C LEU A 364 -12.27 11.85 10.14
N GLU A 365 -11.01 11.46 9.97
CA GLU A 365 -10.47 10.20 10.50
C GLU A 365 -10.42 10.23 12.04
N ASP A 366 -10.10 11.39 12.65
CA ASP A 366 -10.27 11.65 14.07
C ASP A 366 -10.91 13.03 14.33
N PRO A 367 -12.22 13.09 14.62
CA PRO A 367 -12.90 14.34 14.90
C PRO A 367 -12.31 15.16 16.06
N THR A 368 -11.49 14.56 16.93
CA THR A 368 -10.99 15.22 18.15
C THR A 368 -9.69 16.00 17.93
N GLU A 369 -8.66 15.39 17.30
CA GLU A 369 -7.39 16.06 17.00
C GLU A 369 -7.51 17.02 15.81
N ASP A 370 -8.25 16.62 14.76
CA ASP A 370 -8.46 17.43 13.56
C ASP A 370 -9.23 18.72 13.87
N SER A 371 -10.25 18.59 14.73
CA SER A 371 -11.04 19.72 15.21
C SER A 371 -10.21 20.69 16.05
N ALA A 372 -9.23 20.22 16.83
CA ALA A 372 -8.37 21.10 17.63
C ALA A 372 -7.42 21.96 16.76
N THR A 373 -6.81 21.35 15.73
CA THR A 373 -5.96 22.08 14.78
C THR A 373 -6.77 23.13 14.01
N LEU A 374 -7.95 22.74 13.50
CA LEU A 374 -8.83 23.65 12.77
C LEU A 374 -9.38 24.77 13.67
N GLN A 375 -9.74 24.48 14.92
CA GLN A 375 -10.15 25.51 15.90
C GLN A 375 -9.00 26.49 16.21
N THR A 376 -7.78 25.98 16.35
CA THR A 376 -6.59 26.82 16.55
C THR A 376 -6.37 27.74 15.37
N LEU A 377 -6.45 27.22 14.15
CA LEU A 377 -6.32 28.01 12.92
C LEU A 377 -7.44 29.04 12.79
N ALA A 378 -8.68 28.70 13.13
CA ALA A 378 -9.79 29.65 13.14
C ALA A 378 -9.54 30.82 14.11
N GLY A 379 -9.04 30.54 15.32
CA GLY A 379 -8.67 31.58 16.29
C GLY A 379 -7.49 32.45 15.84
N LEU A 380 -6.47 31.83 15.25
CA LEU A 380 -5.32 32.55 14.70
C LEU A 380 -5.73 33.44 13.53
N ARG A 381 -6.57 32.95 12.62
CA ARG A 381 -7.03 33.68 11.44
C ARG A 381 -7.73 35.00 11.76
N ALA A 382 -8.38 35.08 12.92
CA ALA A 382 -9.05 36.30 13.40
C ALA A 382 -8.08 37.38 13.92
N THR A 383 -6.83 37.02 14.24
CA THR A 383 -5.89 37.88 14.97
C THR A 383 -4.51 37.99 14.34
N HIS A 384 -4.17 37.08 13.44
CA HIS A 384 -2.86 36.96 12.80
C HIS A 384 -3.03 36.87 11.28
N THR A 385 -2.02 37.33 10.56
CA THR A 385 -1.74 36.88 9.21
C THR A 385 -1.33 35.40 9.27
N VAL A 386 -2.00 34.52 8.54
CA VAL A 386 -1.72 33.08 8.52
C VAL A 386 -1.04 32.69 7.21
N VAL A 387 0.26 32.39 7.25
CA VAL A 387 1.04 31.97 6.07
C VAL A 387 1.24 30.45 6.10
N GLY A 388 0.82 29.78 5.03
CA GLY A 388 1.16 28.37 4.82
C GLY A 388 2.55 28.23 4.18
N LEU A 389 3.35 27.27 4.65
CA LEU A 389 4.64 26.93 4.06
C LEU A 389 4.64 25.52 3.50
N ASN A 390 4.87 25.41 2.20
CA ASN A 390 5.05 24.15 1.49
C ASN A 390 6.40 24.18 0.77
N LEU A 391 7.46 23.77 1.47
CA LEU A 391 8.82 23.72 0.94
C LEU A 391 9.27 22.28 0.72
N ARG A 392 10.12 22.09 -0.28
CA ARG A 392 10.63 20.78 -0.69
C ARG A 392 12.12 20.70 -0.39
N ALA A 393 12.57 19.56 0.13
CA ALA A 393 14.00 19.23 0.16
C ALA A 393 14.55 19.15 -1.28
N TRP A 394 15.57 19.96 -1.55
CA TRP A 394 16.16 20.16 -2.87
C TRP A 394 17.69 20.14 -2.78
N ASP A 395 18.38 20.47 -3.88
CA ASP A 395 19.83 20.67 -3.89
C ASP A 395 20.26 21.60 -2.75
N ARG A 396 21.33 21.23 -2.04
CA ARG A 396 21.69 21.85 -0.76
C ARG A 396 21.98 23.34 -0.90
N ASP A 397 22.74 23.74 -1.92
CA ASP A 397 23.20 25.12 -2.06
C ASP A 397 22.04 26.04 -2.47
N GLU A 398 21.16 25.55 -3.35
CA GLU A 398 19.93 26.26 -3.73
C GLU A 398 18.93 26.31 -2.56
N LEU A 399 18.81 25.22 -1.80
CA LEU A 399 17.88 25.12 -0.67
C LEU A 399 18.24 26.08 0.46
N ASP A 400 19.53 26.21 0.81
CA ASP A 400 19.97 27.15 1.84
C ASP A 400 19.57 28.58 1.43
N THR A 401 19.77 28.95 0.17
CA THR A 401 19.35 30.27 -0.37
C THR A 401 17.84 30.48 -0.28
N VAL A 402 17.04 29.46 -0.62
CA VAL A 402 15.58 29.50 -0.49
C VAL A 402 15.15 29.67 0.96
N VAL A 403 15.78 28.94 1.89
CA VAL A 403 15.50 29.02 3.32
C VAL A 403 15.84 30.42 3.85
N GLU A 404 17.00 30.98 3.50
CA GLU A 404 17.37 32.36 3.86
C GLU A 404 16.31 33.36 3.38
N ALA A 405 15.94 33.32 2.10
CA ALA A 405 14.97 34.25 1.53
C ALA A 405 13.60 34.15 2.22
N VAL A 406 13.11 32.94 2.49
CA VAL A 406 11.82 32.75 3.18
C VAL A 406 11.90 33.18 4.65
N VAL A 407 13.00 32.89 5.35
CA VAL A 407 13.21 33.35 6.74
C VAL A 407 13.22 34.86 6.81
N ASP A 408 13.98 35.52 5.94
CA ASP A 408 14.08 36.98 5.89
C ASP A 408 12.71 37.61 5.61
N ALA A 409 11.97 37.10 4.62
CA ALA A 409 10.64 37.59 4.28
C ALA A 409 9.66 37.47 5.46
N LEU A 410 9.61 36.30 6.12
CA LEU A 410 8.69 36.07 7.23
C LEU A 410 9.09 36.82 8.51
N ALA A 411 10.39 36.98 8.77
CA ALA A 411 10.87 37.78 9.89
C ALA A 411 10.47 39.25 9.72
N GLN A 412 10.67 39.81 8.52
CA GLN A 412 10.22 41.17 8.18
C GLN A 412 8.69 41.30 8.27
N LEU A 413 7.93 40.36 7.71
CA LEU A 413 6.46 40.36 7.79
C LEU A 413 5.96 40.33 9.23
N ALA A 414 6.64 39.56 10.09
CA ALA A 414 6.32 39.48 11.49
C ALA A 414 6.51 40.84 12.17
N GLU A 415 7.53 41.63 11.84
CA GLU A 415 7.69 42.99 12.43
C GLU A 415 6.51 43.92 12.10
N LEU A 416 5.81 43.66 11.00
CA LEU A 416 4.70 44.47 10.53
C LEU A 416 3.33 44.00 11.06
N THR A 417 3.16 42.70 11.28
CA THR A 417 1.87 42.10 11.67
C THR A 417 2.03 40.91 12.60
N PRO A 418 1.05 40.62 13.49
CA PRO A 418 1.01 39.34 14.18
C PRO A 418 0.97 38.20 13.16
N LEU A 419 1.97 37.32 13.20
CA LEU A 419 2.17 36.27 12.20
C LEU A 419 1.95 34.88 12.79
N ALA A 420 1.22 34.05 12.07
CA ALA A 420 1.15 32.61 12.26
C ALA A 420 1.67 31.89 11.02
N VAL A 421 2.52 30.88 11.22
CA VAL A 421 3.08 30.05 10.16
C VAL A 421 2.56 28.62 10.32
N VAL A 422 2.00 28.08 9.24
CA VAL A 422 1.42 26.73 9.19
C VAL A 422 2.29 25.85 8.29
N SER A 423 2.75 24.70 8.79
CA SER A 423 3.51 23.76 7.97
C SER A 423 2.58 22.93 7.09
N VAL A 424 2.84 22.88 5.78
CA VAL A 424 2.01 22.15 4.81
C VAL A 424 2.89 21.19 4.01
N PRO A 425 3.39 20.09 4.61
CA PRO A 425 4.25 19.13 3.91
C PRO A 425 3.44 18.27 2.92
N PHE A 426 3.91 18.15 1.68
CA PHE A 426 3.28 17.26 0.68
C PHE A 426 4.03 15.94 0.52
N GLN A 427 5.26 15.85 1.02
CA GLN A 427 6.00 14.60 1.08
C GLN A 427 6.32 14.19 2.52
N GLN A 428 5.78 13.03 2.90
CA GLN A 428 5.92 12.47 4.24
C GLN A 428 7.22 11.71 4.44
N GLY A 429 7.74 11.77 5.66
CA GLY A 429 8.96 11.10 6.09
C GLY A 429 9.91 12.05 6.83
N PRO A 430 10.74 11.53 7.76
CA PRO A 430 11.55 12.33 8.68
C PRO A 430 12.59 13.24 8.03
N GLU A 431 12.89 13.07 6.73
CA GLU A 431 13.94 13.80 5.99
C GLU A 431 13.41 14.52 4.72
N ARG A 432 12.09 14.76 4.62
CA ARG A 432 11.46 15.31 3.39
C ARG A 432 11.02 16.76 3.57
N ASP A 433 9.74 17.07 3.41
CA ASP A 433 9.27 18.46 3.37
C ASP A 433 9.23 19.10 4.77
N GLN A 434 8.81 18.33 5.79
CA GLN A 434 8.63 18.83 7.15
C GLN A 434 9.93 19.31 7.78
N GLN A 435 11.07 18.69 7.44
CA GLN A 435 12.38 19.11 7.97
C GLN A 435 12.79 20.48 7.45
N VAL A 436 12.63 20.74 6.15
CA VAL A 436 12.93 22.05 5.54
C VAL A 436 12.05 23.14 6.14
N ILE A 437 10.75 22.86 6.29
CA ILE A 437 9.82 23.80 6.89
C ILE A 437 10.22 24.09 8.34
N ARG A 438 10.63 23.08 9.11
CA ARG A 438 11.14 23.27 10.48
C ARG A 438 12.40 24.13 10.52
N THR A 439 13.34 23.95 9.58
CA THR A 439 14.54 24.81 9.49
C THR A 439 14.18 26.29 9.31
N VAL A 440 13.15 26.61 8.52
CA VAL A 440 12.63 27.98 8.42
C VAL A 440 12.00 28.42 9.75
N VAL A 441 11.05 27.63 10.26
CA VAL A 441 10.25 27.99 11.44
C VAL A 441 11.10 28.19 12.70
N ASP A 442 12.14 27.38 12.89
CA ASP A 442 13.04 27.46 14.05
C ASP A 442 13.89 28.72 14.06
N ARG A 443 14.11 29.34 12.91
CA ARG A 443 14.85 30.59 12.76
C ARG A 443 13.97 31.84 12.90
N LEU A 444 12.65 31.66 12.97
CA LEU A 444 11.72 32.77 13.15
C LEU A 444 11.64 33.21 14.62
N PRO A 445 11.38 34.51 14.89
CA PRO A 445 11.20 35.03 16.24
C PRO A 445 10.13 34.28 17.05
N GLU A 446 10.31 34.15 18.38
CA GLU A 446 9.38 33.43 19.27
C GLU A 446 7.94 33.96 19.24
N ARG A 447 7.75 35.23 18.88
CA ARG A 447 6.45 35.88 18.72
C ARG A 447 5.63 35.36 17.53
N VAL A 448 6.25 34.66 16.58
CA VAL A 448 5.54 34.01 15.46
C VAL A 448 4.85 32.75 15.96
N ARG A 449 3.54 32.66 15.76
CA ARG A 449 2.77 31.45 16.12
C ARG A 449 3.07 30.33 15.12
N ARG A 450 3.28 29.12 15.62
CA ARG A 450 3.67 27.96 14.83
C ARG A 450 2.54 26.93 14.90
N VAL A 451 2.08 26.45 13.75
CA VAL A 451 1.11 25.36 13.67
C VAL A 451 1.72 24.26 12.81
N GLU A 452 1.97 23.10 13.41
CA GLU A 452 2.38 21.92 12.67
C GLU A 452 1.16 21.08 12.31
N LEU A 453 1.05 20.70 11.04
CA LEU A 453 0.05 19.70 10.65
C LEU A 453 0.47 18.29 11.06
N PRO A 454 -0.50 17.39 11.31
CA PRO A 454 -0.22 15.99 11.53
C PRO A 454 0.53 15.39 10.35
N HIS A 455 1.24 14.28 10.60
CA HIS A 455 2.12 13.66 9.61
C HIS A 455 1.35 13.03 8.41
N ARG A 456 0.01 12.98 8.44
CA ARG A 456 -0.82 12.47 7.34
C ARG A 456 -2.18 13.15 7.35
N PRO A 457 -2.29 14.41 6.89
CA PRO A 457 -3.58 15.07 6.92
C PRO A 457 -4.52 14.43 5.89
N SER A 458 -5.76 14.15 6.29
CA SER A 458 -6.80 13.77 5.34
C SER A 458 -7.07 14.92 4.35
N LEU A 459 -7.72 14.63 3.21
CA LEU A 459 -8.14 15.69 2.27
C LEU A 459 -9.03 16.73 2.94
N SER A 460 -9.91 16.30 3.84
CA SER A 460 -10.84 17.15 4.59
C SER A 460 -10.08 18.11 5.51
N GLU A 461 -9.10 17.60 6.27
CA GLU A 461 -8.20 18.43 7.08
C GLU A 461 -7.41 19.42 6.22
N LEU A 462 -6.82 18.95 5.14
CA LEU A 462 -6.03 19.79 4.23
C LEU A 462 -6.87 20.95 3.68
N MET A 463 -8.10 20.66 3.24
CA MET A 463 -9.06 21.69 2.81
C MET A 463 -9.40 22.65 3.95
N GLY A 464 -9.63 22.13 5.16
CA GLY A 464 -9.89 22.93 6.35
C GLY A 464 -8.74 23.89 6.68
N VAL A 465 -7.51 23.41 6.59
CA VAL A 465 -6.30 24.21 6.82
C VAL A 465 -6.18 25.31 5.77
N TYR A 466 -6.30 24.94 4.49
CA TYR A 466 -6.17 25.87 3.37
C TYR A 466 -7.17 27.02 3.46
N ARG A 467 -8.42 26.75 3.85
CA ARG A 467 -9.46 27.78 4.04
C ARG A 467 -9.10 28.82 5.11
N HIS A 468 -8.16 28.54 6.00
CA HIS A 468 -7.67 29.46 7.03
C HIS A 468 -6.34 30.12 6.68
N LEU A 469 -5.79 29.92 5.48
CA LEU A 469 -4.57 30.61 5.06
C LEU A 469 -4.91 31.97 4.44
N ASP A 470 -4.09 32.99 4.73
CA ASP A 470 -4.08 34.25 3.99
C ASP A 470 -3.32 34.11 2.67
N VAL A 471 -2.23 33.34 2.69
CA VAL A 471 -1.34 33.10 1.56
C VAL A 471 -0.59 31.78 1.76
N LEU A 472 -0.28 31.09 0.68
CA LEU A 472 0.59 29.92 0.68
C LEU A 472 1.90 30.25 -0.05
N VAL A 473 3.06 29.98 0.57
CA VAL A 473 4.35 29.94 -0.12
C VAL A 473 4.64 28.50 -0.47
N SER A 474 4.76 28.17 -1.76
CA SER A 474 4.81 26.78 -2.22
C SER A 474 5.86 26.51 -3.29
N MET A 475 6.60 25.43 -3.09
CA MET A 475 7.38 24.77 -4.13
C MET A 475 6.54 23.69 -4.83
N ARG A 476 5.62 22.97 -4.18
CA ARG A 476 4.95 21.80 -4.78
C ARG A 476 3.75 22.21 -5.64
N LEU A 477 3.73 21.76 -6.90
CA LEU A 477 2.61 21.94 -7.83
C LEU A 477 1.23 21.63 -7.21
N HIS A 478 1.02 20.42 -6.67
CA HIS A 478 -0.29 20.05 -6.14
C HIS A 478 -0.70 20.87 -4.90
N ALA A 479 0.25 21.41 -4.15
CA ALA A 479 -0.05 22.31 -3.04
C ALA A 479 -0.53 23.67 -3.56
N ALA A 480 0.15 24.25 -4.54
CA ALA A 480 -0.26 25.48 -5.20
C ALA A 480 -1.60 25.33 -5.95
N LEU A 481 -1.80 24.21 -6.64
CA LEU A 481 -3.03 23.91 -7.37
C LEU A 481 -4.23 23.83 -6.43
N LEU A 482 -4.13 23.06 -5.35
CA LEU A 482 -5.21 22.95 -4.37
C LEU A 482 -5.53 24.31 -3.71
N ALA A 483 -4.52 25.13 -3.44
CA ALA A 483 -4.69 26.47 -2.88
C ALA A 483 -5.48 27.38 -3.82
N HIS A 484 -5.11 27.43 -5.10
CA HIS A 484 -5.86 28.19 -6.08
C HIS A 484 -7.33 27.74 -6.20
N ARG A 485 -7.58 26.43 -6.21
CA ARG A 485 -8.95 25.88 -6.23
C ARG A 485 -9.77 26.25 -4.99
N LEU A 486 -9.12 26.38 -3.84
CA LEU A 486 -9.75 26.80 -2.57
C LEU A 486 -9.80 28.31 -2.37
N GLY A 487 -9.38 29.11 -3.37
CA GLY A 487 -9.43 30.57 -3.30
C GLY A 487 -8.31 31.19 -2.46
N VAL A 488 -7.25 30.45 -2.17
CA VAL A 488 -6.06 30.93 -1.43
C VAL A 488 -5.02 31.45 -2.44
N PRO A 489 -4.54 32.70 -2.32
CA PRO A 489 -3.48 33.19 -3.18
C PRO A 489 -2.14 32.52 -2.85
N VAL A 490 -1.31 32.27 -3.86
CA VAL A 490 -0.06 31.52 -3.72
C VAL A 490 1.13 32.33 -4.21
N VAL A 491 2.24 32.26 -3.49
CA VAL A 491 3.58 32.66 -3.96
C VAL A 491 4.34 31.39 -4.29
N GLY A 492 4.61 31.18 -5.57
CA GLY A 492 5.32 30.00 -6.07
C GLY A 492 6.84 30.21 -6.05
N LEU A 493 7.58 29.15 -5.74
CA LEU A 493 9.03 29.07 -5.91
C LEU A 493 9.37 28.03 -6.97
N ASP A 494 9.92 28.50 -8.09
CA ASP A 494 10.02 27.73 -9.31
C ASP A 494 11.26 26.82 -9.38
N TYR A 495 11.14 25.65 -8.76
CA TYR A 495 12.18 24.62 -8.78
C TYR A 495 12.05 23.63 -9.96
N ASP A 496 10.89 23.58 -10.61
CA ASP A 496 10.54 22.60 -11.64
C ASP A 496 9.55 23.26 -12.63
N PRO A 497 9.74 23.12 -13.96
CA PRO A 497 8.90 23.76 -14.96
C PRO A 497 7.39 23.56 -14.77
N LYS A 498 6.96 22.44 -14.18
CA LYS A 498 5.54 22.19 -13.90
C LYS A 498 4.91 23.18 -12.93
N VAL A 499 5.71 23.76 -12.02
CA VAL A 499 5.24 24.78 -11.08
C VAL A 499 4.97 26.06 -11.85
N ARG A 500 5.96 26.58 -12.57
CA ARG A 500 5.80 27.76 -13.42
C ARG A 500 4.60 27.67 -14.36
N ARG A 501 4.44 26.54 -15.06
CA ARG A 501 3.33 26.30 -15.98
C ARG A 501 1.97 26.44 -15.32
N HIS A 502 1.79 25.91 -14.11
CA HIS A 502 0.53 26.08 -13.38
C HIS A 502 0.23 27.56 -13.11
N PHE A 503 1.23 28.36 -12.76
CA PHE A 503 1.04 29.81 -12.59
C PHE A 503 0.72 30.51 -13.92
N GLU A 504 1.29 30.07 -15.04
CA GLU A 504 0.90 30.54 -16.38
C GLU A 504 -0.54 30.14 -16.74
N GLU A 505 -0.95 28.90 -16.45
CA GLU A 505 -2.29 28.38 -16.72
C GLU A 505 -3.41 29.14 -16.00
N VAL A 506 -3.13 29.65 -14.79
CA VAL A 506 -4.08 30.44 -13.99
C VAL A 506 -3.90 31.95 -14.17
N ASP A 507 -3.06 32.38 -15.12
CA ASP A 507 -2.75 33.79 -15.40
C ASP A 507 -2.21 34.54 -14.17
N ARG A 508 -1.22 33.95 -13.51
CA ARG A 508 -0.54 34.47 -12.30
C ARG A 508 0.97 34.24 -12.32
N SER A 509 1.59 34.20 -13.50
CA SER A 509 3.03 33.98 -13.67
C SER A 509 3.89 34.92 -12.82
N GLU A 510 3.43 36.13 -12.58
CA GLU A 510 4.12 37.11 -11.75
C GLU A 510 4.26 36.65 -10.29
N PHE A 511 3.37 35.80 -9.78
CA PHE A 511 3.46 35.24 -8.43
C PHE A 511 4.34 33.99 -8.35
N CYS A 512 4.92 33.53 -9.46
CA CYS A 512 5.91 32.47 -9.49
C CYS A 512 7.31 33.08 -9.57
N LEU A 513 7.99 33.09 -8.43
CA LEU A 513 9.35 33.62 -8.32
C LEU A 513 10.37 32.57 -8.77
N PRO A 514 11.52 33.00 -9.35
CA PRO A 514 12.67 32.12 -9.53
C PRO A 514 13.07 31.46 -8.20
N LEU A 515 13.63 30.25 -8.27
CA LEU A 515 14.05 29.54 -7.06
C LEU A 515 15.06 30.35 -6.23
N LEU A 516 16.02 31.01 -6.89
CA LEU A 516 17.02 31.86 -6.27
C LEU A 516 16.52 33.32 -6.23
N THR A 517 15.56 33.60 -5.35
CA THR A 517 14.96 34.92 -5.11
C THR A 517 15.45 35.52 -3.79
N THR A 518 15.19 36.81 -3.55
CA THR A 518 15.55 37.48 -2.29
C THR A 518 14.38 37.51 -1.30
N GLY A 519 14.67 37.71 -0.01
CA GLY A 519 13.62 37.85 0.99
C GLY A 519 12.67 39.03 0.75
N ASP A 520 13.19 40.15 0.22
CA ASP A 520 12.39 41.32 -0.13
C ASP A 520 11.40 41.01 -1.26
N GLU A 521 11.83 40.28 -2.30
CA GLU A 521 10.94 39.85 -3.39
C GLU A 521 9.83 38.90 -2.90
N VAL A 522 10.17 37.94 -2.04
CA VAL A 522 9.19 37.03 -1.43
C VAL A 522 8.18 37.81 -0.57
N LEU A 523 8.66 38.75 0.24
CA LEU A 523 7.81 39.60 1.08
C LEU A 523 6.87 40.47 0.23
N ASP A 524 7.39 41.11 -0.82
CA ASP A 524 6.61 41.93 -1.74
C ASP A 524 5.49 41.11 -2.41
N ARG A 525 5.78 39.86 -2.80
CA ARG A 525 4.77 38.95 -3.36
C ARG A 525 3.76 38.50 -2.33
N ILE A 526 4.16 38.24 -1.09
CA ILE A 526 3.21 37.96 0.00
C ILE A 526 2.25 39.14 0.18
N HIS A 527 2.76 40.37 0.29
CA HIS A 527 1.93 41.55 0.42
C HIS A 527 1.03 41.80 -0.79
N ALA A 528 1.52 41.57 -2.01
CA ALA A 528 0.69 41.66 -3.21
C ALA A 528 -0.42 40.59 -3.21
N ALA A 529 -0.10 39.35 -2.81
CA ALA A 529 -1.04 38.24 -2.73
C ALA A 529 -2.16 38.52 -1.72
N GLN A 530 -1.81 39.07 -0.55
CA GLN A 530 -2.78 39.45 0.47
C GLN A 530 -3.68 40.63 0.03
N ARG A 531 -3.09 41.66 -0.57
CA ARG A 531 -3.85 42.86 -0.99
C ARG A 531 -4.82 42.59 -2.13
N HIS A 532 -4.39 41.79 -3.11
CA HIS A 532 -5.17 41.56 -4.33
C HIS A 532 -5.97 40.25 -4.29
N GLY A 533 -5.65 39.34 -3.37
CA GLY A 533 -6.23 38.01 -3.31
C GLY A 533 -6.08 37.24 -4.62
N LEU A 534 -7.09 36.44 -4.95
CA LEU A 534 -7.28 35.90 -6.28
C LEU A 534 -8.28 36.77 -7.06
N PRO A 535 -7.87 37.38 -8.18
CA PRO A 535 -8.78 38.13 -9.04
C PRO A 535 -9.92 37.24 -9.57
N GLU A 536 -11.06 37.87 -9.89
CA GLU A 536 -12.21 37.14 -10.45
C GLU A 536 -11.90 36.51 -11.81
N SER A 537 -11.04 37.13 -12.62
CA SER A 537 -10.52 36.54 -13.86
C SER A 537 -9.79 35.22 -13.62
N THR A 538 -8.88 35.19 -12.65
CA THR A 538 -8.17 33.97 -12.24
C THR A 538 -9.13 32.91 -11.73
N ARG A 539 -10.14 33.27 -10.92
CA ARG A 539 -11.17 32.32 -10.45
C ARG A 539 -11.95 31.72 -11.61
N ALA A 540 -12.33 32.52 -12.60
CA ALA A 540 -13.02 32.04 -13.79
C ALA A 540 -12.15 31.08 -14.63
N ILE A 541 -10.85 31.36 -14.75
CA ILE A 541 -9.89 30.46 -15.39
C ILE A 541 -9.82 29.12 -14.65
N ILE A 542 -9.70 29.16 -13.32
CA ILE A 542 -9.67 27.96 -12.47
C ILE A 542 -10.96 27.14 -12.64
N GLN A 543 -12.14 27.76 -12.62
CA GLN A 543 -13.41 27.07 -12.88
C GLN A 543 -13.46 26.42 -14.27
N GLY A 544 -12.88 27.08 -15.28
CA GLY A 544 -12.70 26.53 -16.61
C GLY A 544 -11.76 25.32 -16.64
N LEU A 545 -10.67 25.35 -15.87
CA LEU A 545 -9.75 24.22 -15.69
C LEU A 545 -10.46 23.04 -14.98
N GLU A 546 -11.20 23.30 -13.91
CA GLU A 546 -12.01 22.30 -13.20
C GLU A 546 -13.02 21.62 -14.13
N SER A 547 -13.76 22.41 -14.92
CA SER A 547 -14.77 21.90 -15.84
C SER A 547 -14.16 21.01 -16.93
N ARG A 548 -13.03 21.43 -17.52
CA ARG A 548 -12.32 20.64 -18.55
C ARG A 548 -11.67 19.38 -17.97
N ALA A 549 -11.06 19.48 -16.79
CA ALA A 549 -10.47 18.35 -16.10
C ALA A 549 -11.54 17.30 -15.77
N ARG A 550 -12.67 17.72 -15.21
CA ARG A 550 -13.81 16.84 -14.90
C ARG A 550 -14.33 16.16 -16.16
N GLN A 551 -14.62 16.92 -17.22
CA GLN A 551 -15.12 16.35 -18.47
C GLN A 551 -14.16 15.33 -19.09
N SER A 552 -12.85 15.61 -19.09
CA SER A 552 -11.85 14.70 -19.64
C SER A 552 -11.65 13.45 -18.78
N LEU A 553 -11.65 13.63 -17.46
CA LEU A 553 -11.48 12.53 -16.51
C LEU A 553 -12.70 11.60 -16.51
N ASP A 554 -13.91 12.15 -16.52
CA ASP A 554 -15.15 11.38 -16.61
C ASP A 554 -15.19 10.58 -17.93
N ARG A 555 -14.83 11.19 -19.07
CA ARG A 555 -14.71 10.46 -20.35
C ARG A 555 -13.67 9.33 -20.28
N SER A 556 -12.53 9.58 -19.64
CA SER A 556 -11.49 8.55 -19.48
C SER A 556 -11.97 7.41 -18.58
N ALA A 557 -12.70 7.75 -17.51
CA ALA A 557 -13.30 6.79 -16.60
C ALA A 557 -14.41 5.97 -17.28
N GLU A 558 -15.26 6.58 -18.10
CA GLU A 558 -16.26 5.89 -18.94
C GLU A 558 -15.62 4.89 -19.90
N GLN A 559 -14.50 5.26 -20.53
CA GLN A 559 -13.74 4.35 -21.40
C GLN A 559 -13.17 3.15 -20.64
N VAL A 560 -12.64 3.37 -19.44
CA VAL A 560 -12.13 2.30 -18.55
C VAL A 560 -13.29 1.42 -18.09
N ALA A 561 -14.40 2.02 -17.67
CA ALA A 561 -15.60 1.33 -17.22
C ALA A 561 -16.29 0.54 -18.34
N ALA A 562 -16.17 0.96 -19.60
CA ALA A 562 -16.70 0.24 -20.75
C ALA A 562 -15.95 -1.08 -21.04
N ALA A 563 -14.78 -1.32 -20.41
CA ALA A 563 -14.06 -2.58 -20.56
C ALA A 563 -14.92 -3.77 -20.13
N GLU A 564 -14.96 -4.79 -20.98
CA GLU A 564 -15.70 -6.01 -20.71
C GLU A 564 -15.11 -6.74 -19.49
N ARG A 565 -16.00 -7.35 -18.70
CA ARG A 565 -15.55 -8.21 -17.61
C ARG A 565 -14.84 -9.42 -18.21
N PRO A 566 -13.69 -9.81 -17.65
CA PRO A 566 -12.98 -10.99 -18.13
C PRO A 566 -13.83 -12.25 -17.93
N ASP A 567 -13.92 -13.11 -18.94
CA ASP A 567 -14.41 -14.47 -18.75
C ASP A 567 -13.36 -15.26 -17.97
N THR A 568 -13.66 -15.54 -16.70
CA THR A 568 -12.80 -16.25 -15.77
C THR A 568 -13.17 -17.72 -15.62
N SER A 569 -14.13 -18.22 -16.40
CA SER A 569 -14.56 -19.63 -16.34
C SER A 569 -13.40 -20.58 -16.69
N HIS A 570 -12.45 -20.09 -17.47
CA HIS A 570 -11.21 -20.80 -17.77
C HIS A 570 -10.18 -20.76 -16.64
N LEU A 571 -10.23 -19.79 -15.72
CA LEU A 571 -9.35 -19.74 -14.54
C LEU A 571 -9.77 -20.79 -13.51
N SER A 572 -11.07 -21.04 -13.34
CA SER A 572 -11.56 -22.16 -12.53
C SER A 572 -11.24 -23.51 -13.20
N ALA A 573 -11.26 -23.58 -14.54
CA ALA A 573 -10.78 -24.75 -15.28
C ALA A 573 -9.26 -24.94 -15.23
N LEU A 574 -8.46 -23.86 -15.26
CA LEU A 574 -7.01 -23.85 -15.08
C LEU A 574 -6.63 -24.20 -13.64
N ARG A 575 -7.42 -23.78 -12.64
CA ARG A 575 -7.34 -24.27 -11.27
C ARG A 575 -7.71 -25.74 -11.20
N ALA A 576 -8.83 -26.18 -11.76
CA ALA A 576 -9.24 -27.59 -11.77
C ALA A 576 -8.29 -28.50 -12.57
N THR A 577 -7.54 -27.96 -13.54
CA THR A 577 -6.49 -28.68 -14.27
C THR A 577 -5.14 -28.56 -13.58
N ALA A 578 -4.84 -27.48 -12.87
CA ALA A 578 -3.69 -27.38 -11.98
C ALA A 578 -3.90 -28.27 -10.74
N ASP A 579 -5.14 -28.43 -10.26
CA ASP A 579 -5.58 -29.30 -9.17
C ASP A 579 -5.68 -30.76 -9.63
N ARG A 580 -5.99 -31.02 -10.92
CA ARG A 580 -5.86 -32.35 -11.54
C ARG A 580 -4.43 -32.72 -11.90
N ALA A 581 -3.61 -31.77 -12.35
CA ALA A 581 -2.17 -31.93 -12.56
C ALA A 581 -1.44 -32.06 -11.21
N ALA A 582 -1.97 -31.44 -10.16
CA ALA A 582 -1.61 -31.68 -8.77
C ALA A 582 -2.16 -32.96 -8.18
N GLY A 583 -3.25 -33.48 -8.74
CA GLY A 583 -3.72 -34.83 -8.50
C GLY A 583 -2.69 -35.87 -8.96
N ALA A 584 -1.73 -35.50 -9.82
CA ALA A 584 -0.48 -36.20 -10.00
C ALA A 584 0.57 -35.62 -9.03
N ALA A 585 0.46 -35.99 -7.76
CA ALA A 585 1.40 -35.69 -6.68
C ALA A 585 1.86 -34.21 -6.61
N ARG A 586 0.97 -33.29 -6.21
CA ARG A 586 1.41 -32.05 -5.55
C ARG A 586 2.00 -32.43 -4.18
N PRO A 587 3.21 -31.96 -3.83
CA PRO A 587 3.80 -32.26 -2.54
C PRO A 587 2.96 -31.59 -1.46
N ALA A 588 2.46 -32.41 -0.54
CA ALA A 588 1.97 -31.95 0.74
C ALA A 588 3.15 -31.45 1.59
N ASP A 589 2.85 -30.50 2.47
CA ASP A 589 3.66 -30.04 3.59
C ASP A 589 4.87 -29.16 3.25
N LEU A 590 5.01 -28.07 4.02
CA LEU A 590 6.32 -27.45 4.24
C LEU A 590 7.29 -28.58 4.61
N THR A 591 8.18 -28.92 3.70
CA THR A 591 9.13 -30.00 3.95
C THR A 591 10.13 -29.52 5.01
N ALA A 592 10.59 -28.27 5.00
CA ALA A 592 11.48 -27.77 6.05
C ALA A 592 10.77 -27.49 7.40
N ALA A 593 11.39 -27.90 8.51
CA ALA A 593 10.92 -27.63 9.86
C ALA A 593 12.06 -27.36 10.86
N PHE A 594 11.80 -26.43 11.79
CA PHE A 594 12.61 -26.25 13.00
C PHE A 594 12.23 -27.29 14.06
N SER A 595 13.22 -27.90 14.70
CA SER A 595 13.00 -28.90 15.75
C SER A 595 14.03 -28.82 16.87
N GLY A 596 13.61 -29.18 18.08
CA GLY A 596 14.49 -29.23 19.26
C GLY A 596 15.06 -27.86 19.68
N MET A 597 14.34 -26.77 19.39
CA MET A 597 14.80 -25.40 19.65
C MET A 597 14.94 -25.13 21.15
N ARG A 598 16.12 -24.66 21.56
CA ARG A 598 16.44 -24.24 22.92
C ARG A 598 16.75 -22.75 22.95
N PHE A 599 16.08 -22.05 23.85
CA PHE A 599 16.30 -20.64 24.09
C PHE A 599 17.43 -20.43 25.11
N THR A 600 18.31 -19.47 24.83
CA THR A 600 19.35 -19.02 25.75
C THR A 600 19.38 -17.49 25.78
N ALA A 601 19.51 -16.91 26.97
CA ALA A 601 19.69 -15.49 27.18
C ALA A 601 20.96 -15.24 27.99
N THR A 602 21.74 -14.22 27.63
CA THR A 602 22.97 -13.80 28.32
C THR A 602 22.95 -12.29 28.49
N GLY A 603 23.25 -11.78 29.68
CA GLY A 603 23.26 -10.33 29.97
C GLY A 603 21.87 -9.68 30.13
N VAL A 604 20.80 -10.35 29.72
CA VAL A 604 19.40 -9.89 29.79
C VAL A 604 18.54 -10.85 30.63
N GLN A 605 17.40 -10.35 31.15
CA GLN A 605 16.49 -11.15 31.99
C GLN A 605 16.01 -12.41 31.26
N SER A 606 16.05 -13.56 31.95
CA SER A 606 15.61 -14.85 31.40
C SER A 606 14.08 -14.98 31.45
N SER A 607 13.51 -15.73 30.49
CA SER A 607 12.09 -15.80 30.14
C SER A 607 11.11 -16.30 31.21
N ALA A 608 11.51 -16.45 32.47
CA ALA A 608 10.64 -16.98 33.53
C ALA A 608 9.76 -15.91 34.19
N GLU A 609 10.15 -14.63 34.15
CA GLU A 609 9.44 -13.53 34.84
C GLU A 609 8.69 -12.57 33.89
N LEU A 610 8.85 -12.72 32.58
CA LEU A 610 8.18 -11.91 31.56
C LEU A 610 7.40 -12.88 30.65
N GLY A 611 6.10 -12.64 30.49
CA GLY A 611 5.11 -13.57 29.95
C GLY A 611 5.54 -14.40 28.73
N ARG A 612 4.98 -15.62 28.64
CA ARG A 612 5.26 -16.66 27.63
C ARG A 612 5.12 -16.22 26.15
N ASP A 613 4.69 -15.00 25.86
CA ASP A 613 4.30 -14.52 24.53
C ASP A 613 5.44 -13.87 23.71
N ARG A 614 6.59 -13.54 24.32
CA ARG A 614 7.67 -12.79 23.64
C ARG A 614 8.74 -13.63 22.95
N HIS A 615 8.85 -14.91 23.30
CA HIS A 615 9.77 -15.85 22.68
C HIS A 615 9.01 -17.11 22.28
N ARG A 616 8.97 -17.41 20.99
CA ARG A 616 8.21 -18.54 20.46
C ARG A 616 9.04 -19.30 19.46
N ALA A 617 9.09 -20.61 19.58
CA ALA A 617 9.64 -21.48 18.56
C ALA A 617 8.56 -22.49 18.16
N THR A 618 8.23 -22.50 16.87
CA THR A 618 7.35 -23.49 16.23
C THR A 618 8.13 -24.22 15.14
N ALA A 619 7.51 -25.19 14.48
CA ALA A 619 8.12 -25.86 13.34
C ALA A 619 8.40 -24.90 12.16
N ALA A 620 7.65 -23.80 12.03
CA ALA A 620 7.75 -22.88 10.90
C ALA A 620 8.32 -21.50 11.26
N GLU A 621 8.45 -21.17 12.55
CA GLU A 621 8.77 -19.80 12.97
C GLU A 621 9.59 -19.78 14.26
N LEU A 622 10.61 -18.90 14.30
CA LEU A 622 11.36 -18.55 15.49
C LEU A 622 11.21 -17.04 15.79
N ARG A 623 10.43 -16.72 16.82
CA ARG A 623 10.33 -15.37 17.39
C ARG A 623 11.31 -15.21 18.55
N ILE A 624 12.11 -14.16 18.49
CA ILE A 624 13.08 -13.83 19.54
C ILE A 624 13.08 -12.34 19.85
N CYS A 625 13.24 -12.01 21.13
CA CYS A 625 13.10 -10.66 21.65
C CYS A 625 14.30 -10.30 22.55
N LEU A 626 15.08 -9.29 22.19
CA LEU A 626 16.08 -8.71 23.09
C LEU A 626 15.38 -7.70 24.02
N ASN A 627 15.00 -8.17 25.21
CA ASN A 627 14.14 -7.41 26.14
C ASN A 627 14.93 -6.44 27.03
N THR A 628 15.52 -5.43 26.41
CA THR A 628 16.21 -4.34 27.11
C THR A 628 16.08 -3.05 26.31
N ASP A 629 15.82 -1.95 27.02
CA ASP A 629 15.86 -0.59 26.47
C ASP A 629 17.28 0.00 26.46
N ARG A 630 18.26 -0.73 27.04
CA ARG A 630 19.67 -0.38 27.13
C ARG A 630 20.55 -1.60 26.84
N PRO A 631 20.58 -2.10 25.59
CA PRO A 631 21.46 -3.20 25.22
C PRO A 631 22.91 -2.84 25.52
N ARG A 632 23.65 -3.75 26.15
CA ARG A 632 25.07 -3.63 26.48
C ARG A 632 25.88 -4.63 25.66
N PRO A 633 27.15 -4.32 25.33
CA PRO A 633 28.01 -5.29 24.65
C PRO A 633 28.03 -6.64 25.39
N GLY A 634 27.65 -7.70 24.70
CA GLY A 634 27.54 -9.06 25.27
C GLY A 634 26.13 -9.50 25.64
N ASP A 635 25.15 -8.58 25.68
CA ASP A 635 23.74 -8.93 25.79
C ASP A 635 23.33 -9.72 24.54
N SER A 636 22.76 -10.90 24.74
CA SER A 636 22.29 -11.71 23.61
C SER A 636 21.16 -12.65 23.99
N VAL A 637 20.34 -12.93 22.99
CA VAL A 637 19.30 -13.96 23.03
C VAL A 637 19.47 -14.85 21.80
N SER A 638 19.35 -16.16 21.95
CA SER A 638 19.39 -17.07 20.80
C SER A 638 18.45 -18.26 20.92
N TRP A 639 17.98 -18.71 19.76
CA TRP A 639 17.40 -20.02 19.54
C TRP A 639 18.45 -20.93 18.91
N THR A 640 18.66 -22.12 19.47
CA THR A 640 19.56 -23.15 18.93
C THR A 640 18.82 -24.48 18.77
N GLY A 641 18.94 -25.13 17.62
CA GLY A 641 18.24 -26.39 17.37
C GLY A 641 18.59 -26.97 16.00
N ARG A 642 17.61 -27.58 15.35
CA ARG A 642 17.79 -28.27 14.07
C ARG A 642 16.82 -27.78 13.01
N LEU A 643 17.31 -27.67 11.78
CA LEU A 643 16.53 -27.43 10.57
C LEU A 643 16.56 -28.71 9.72
N THR A 644 15.39 -29.28 9.45
CA THR A 644 15.25 -30.57 8.76
C THR A 644 14.34 -30.45 7.57
N VAL A 645 14.66 -31.12 6.45
CA VAL A 645 13.77 -31.31 5.30
C VAL A 645 13.58 -32.82 5.07
N PRO A 646 12.37 -33.39 5.09
CA PRO A 646 12.07 -34.77 4.74
C PRO A 646 12.19 -34.97 3.22
N GLY A 647 12.55 -36.20 2.83
CA GLY A 647 12.78 -36.57 1.44
C GLY A 647 14.26 -36.88 1.17
N ALA A 648 14.64 -36.90 -0.10
CA ALA A 648 16.01 -37.17 -0.54
C ALA A 648 16.44 -36.16 -1.61
N GLY A 649 17.72 -35.81 -1.62
CA GLY A 649 18.30 -34.89 -2.60
C GLY A 649 18.40 -33.44 -2.12
N PRO A 650 19.07 -32.57 -2.89
CA PRO A 650 19.33 -31.19 -2.49
C PRO A 650 18.06 -30.32 -2.59
N HIS A 651 17.87 -29.46 -1.61
CA HIS A 651 16.78 -28.52 -1.47
C HIS A 651 17.33 -27.10 -1.26
N ALA A 652 16.56 -26.11 -1.69
CA ALA A 652 16.73 -24.74 -1.25
C ALA A 652 15.65 -24.41 -0.22
N VAL A 653 16.07 -24.09 1.00
CA VAL A 653 15.19 -23.58 2.05
C VAL A 653 15.22 -22.06 2.02
N GLU A 654 14.05 -21.45 1.95
CA GLU A 654 13.86 -20.01 2.02
C GLU A 654 13.36 -19.63 3.41
N LEU A 655 14.10 -18.73 4.04
CA LEU A 655 13.79 -18.15 5.33
C LEU A 655 13.52 -16.65 5.14
N GLU A 656 12.57 -16.10 5.87
CA GLU A 656 12.31 -14.66 5.88
C GLU A 656 12.45 -14.13 7.30
N LEU A 657 13.31 -13.13 7.47
CA LEU A 657 13.48 -12.40 8.70
C LEU A 657 12.65 -11.12 8.65
N GLU A 658 11.70 -11.00 9.56
CA GLU A 658 10.96 -9.78 9.84
C GLU A 658 11.53 -9.12 11.09
N ASN A 659 11.67 -7.79 11.03
CA ASN A 659 12.18 -6.99 12.13
C ASN A 659 11.23 -5.82 12.37
N GLU A 660 10.71 -5.73 13.60
CA GLU A 660 9.70 -4.74 13.99
C GLU A 660 10.31 -3.35 14.31
N TRP A 661 11.63 -3.17 14.17
CA TRP A 661 12.32 -1.97 14.63
C TRP A 661 13.44 -1.46 13.71
N THR A 662 13.44 -0.16 13.41
CA THR A 662 14.57 0.54 12.77
C THR A 662 14.92 1.83 13.47
N ASN A 663 16.20 2.15 13.56
CA ASN A 663 16.66 3.43 14.10
C ASN A 663 18.06 3.77 13.55
N SER A 664 18.14 4.69 12.60
CA SER A 664 19.41 5.09 11.97
C SER A 664 20.43 5.72 12.92
N ARG A 665 20.05 6.09 14.15
CA ARG A 665 20.97 6.56 15.21
C ARG A 665 21.55 5.44 16.06
N ALA A 666 21.07 4.21 15.87
CA ALA A 666 21.45 3.00 16.61
C ALA A 666 22.25 2.01 15.77
N THR A 667 22.98 2.50 14.76
CA THR A 667 23.84 1.68 13.90
C THR A 667 24.85 0.89 14.71
N SER A 668 24.91 -0.39 14.42
CA SER A 668 25.78 -1.41 15.01
C SER A 668 25.52 -1.63 16.51
N VAL A 669 24.30 -1.37 16.97
CA VAL A 669 23.92 -1.65 18.36
C VAL A 669 23.38 -3.07 18.49
N VAL A 670 22.38 -3.48 17.70
CA VAL A 670 21.82 -4.84 17.71
C VAL A 670 21.99 -5.52 16.36
N ILE A 671 22.65 -6.66 16.36
CA ILE A 671 22.92 -7.48 15.17
C ILE A 671 22.08 -8.75 15.26
N ALA A 672 21.34 -9.06 14.19
CA ALA A 672 20.75 -10.36 13.97
C ALA A 672 21.76 -11.26 13.27
N GLU A 673 21.91 -12.49 13.77
CA GLU A 673 22.79 -13.51 13.22
C GLU A 673 22.03 -14.82 13.01
N LEU A 674 22.20 -15.43 11.84
CA LEU A 674 21.72 -16.77 11.52
C LEU A 674 22.90 -17.64 11.08
N GLU A 675 23.12 -18.74 11.80
CA GLU A 675 24.11 -19.76 11.42
C GLU A 675 23.41 -21.06 11.07
N ALA A 676 23.59 -21.53 9.82
CA ALA A 676 23.10 -22.81 9.34
C ALA A 676 23.86 -23.25 8.08
N CYS A 677 23.97 -24.56 7.83
CA CYS A 677 24.55 -25.12 6.60
C CYS A 677 25.97 -24.59 6.28
N GLY A 678 26.80 -24.38 7.32
CA GLY A 678 28.16 -23.83 7.16
C GLY A 678 28.21 -22.36 6.75
N ILE A 679 27.12 -21.61 6.89
CA ILE A 679 26.99 -20.20 6.55
C ILE A 679 26.58 -19.42 7.79
N ARG A 680 27.22 -18.27 8.00
CA ARG A 680 26.80 -17.23 8.95
C ARG A 680 26.27 -16.05 8.15
N TRP A 681 25.01 -15.74 8.35
CA TRP A 681 24.39 -14.52 7.90
C TRP A 681 24.33 -13.53 9.07
N SER A 682 24.63 -12.26 8.84
CA SER A 682 24.44 -11.20 9.84
C SER A 682 23.91 -9.91 9.24
N GLN A 683 23.07 -9.20 10.00
CA GLN A 683 22.54 -7.90 9.62
C GLN A 683 22.34 -7.00 10.83
N ASP A 684 22.69 -5.73 10.66
CA ASP A 684 22.35 -4.67 11.59
C ASP A 684 20.87 -4.29 11.44
N LEU A 685 20.08 -4.59 12.47
CA LEU A 685 18.64 -4.39 12.48
C LEU A 685 18.25 -2.90 12.44
N SER A 686 19.18 -2.01 12.78
CA SER A 686 18.90 -0.57 12.79
C SER A 686 18.80 0.05 11.38
N LEU A 687 19.32 -0.65 10.36
CA LEU A 687 19.47 -0.15 8.99
C LEU A 687 18.19 -0.27 8.15
N SER A 688 17.37 -1.31 8.36
CA SER A 688 16.10 -1.51 7.63
C SER A 688 15.14 -2.44 8.39
N ALA A 689 13.84 -2.16 8.23
CA ALA A 689 12.71 -2.98 8.70
C ALA A 689 12.12 -3.80 7.55
N ASP A 690 12.69 -3.69 6.34
CA ASP A 690 12.29 -4.50 5.20
C ASP A 690 12.56 -5.98 5.51
N PRO A 691 11.64 -6.90 5.16
CA PRO A 691 11.87 -8.33 5.32
C PRO A 691 13.12 -8.79 4.57
N VAL A 692 13.94 -9.60 5.23
CA VAL A 692 15.14 -10.17 4.62
C VAL A 692 14.95 -11.64 4.31
N ARG A 693 15.00 -11.96 3.02
CA ARG A 693 14.92 -13.33 2.54
C ARG A 693 16.30 -13.94 2.46
N ILE A 694 16.47 -15.09 3.09
CA ILE A 694 17.71 -15.86 3.18
C ILE A 694 17.44 -17.23 2.59
N ARG A 695 18.16 -17.56 1.52
CA ARG A 695 18.08 -18.85 0.83
C ARG A 695 19.29 -19.70 1.20
N LEU A 696 19.05 -20.87 1.78
CA LEU A 696 20.07 -21.81 2.24
C LEU A 696 20.03 -23.13 1.47
N PRO A 697 21.17 -23.69 1.05
CA PRO A 697 21.23 -25.03 0.49
C PRO A 697 21.19 -26.07 1.62
N LEU A 698 20.23 -26.99 1.55
CA LEU A 698 20.06 -28.07 2.52
C LEU A 698 19.88 -29.41 1.80
N HIS A 699 20.40 -30.51 2.34
CA HIS A 699 20.08 -31.83 1.81
C HIS A 699 18.87 -32.41 2.53
N ALA A 700 17.88 -32.92 1.80
CA ALA A 700 16.78 -33.61 2.45
C ALA A 700 17.29 -34.90 3.13
N GLY A 701 16.74 -35.18 4.31
CA GLY A 701 17.16 -36.26 5.19
C GLY A 701 18.28 -35.87 6.17
N THR A 702 18.91 -34.70 6.04
CA THR A 702 19.89 -34.20 7.03
C THR A 702 19.24 -33.25 8.04
N ALA A 703 19.64 -33.38 9.31
CA ALA A 703 19.26 -32.44 10.35
C ALA A 703 20.39 -31.45 10.58
N GLU A 704 20.31 -30.29 9.94
CA GLU A 704 21.35 -29.26 10.05
C GLU A 704 21.19 -28.47 11.34
N HIS A 705 22.32 -28.15 11.96
CA HIS A 705 22.31 -27.27 13.12
C HIS A 705 21.94 -25.85 12.70
N VAL A 706 20.98 -25.24 13.39
CA VAL A 706 20.57 -23.85 13.18
C VAL A 706 20.66 -23.05 14.47
N SER A 707 21.26 -21.87 14.39
CA SER A 707 21.33 -20.90 15.47
C SER A 707 20.85 -19.54 14.97
N PHE A 708 19.79 -19.02 15.56
CA PHE A 708 19.29 -17.67 15.30
C PHE A 708 19.45 -16.81 16.56
N ARG A 709 20.19 -15.70 16.46
CA ARG A 709 20.62 -14.89 17.60
C ARG A 709 20.39 -13.40 17.35
N LEU A 710 19.98 -12.68 18.39
CA LEU A 710 20.15 -11.23 18.49
C LEU A 710 21.26 -10.93 19.50
N ARG A 711 22.20 -10.08 19.12
CA ARG A 711 23.36 -9.70 19.94
C ARG A 711 23.53 -8.19 19.95
N ALA A 712 23.78 -7.64 21.13
CA ALA A 712 24.22 -6.28 21.29
C ALA A 712 25.75 -6.17 21.14
N GLU A 713 26.22 -5.36 20.19
CA GLU A 713 27.65 -5.11 19.98
C GLU A 713 28.14 -3.82 20.66
N ARG A 714 27.23 -2.86 20.83
CA ARG A 714 27.50 -1.55 21.42
C ARG A 714 26.47 -1.23 22.48
N THR A 715 26.82 -0.31 23.38
CA THR A 715 25.87 0.19 24.38
C THR A 715 24.83 1.09 23.70
N GLY A 716 23.55 0.77 23.86
CA GLY A 716 22.44 1.67 23.46
C GLY A 716 22.34 2.89 24.38
N PHE A 717 21.92 4.04 23.83
CA PHE A 717 21.71 5.27 24.61
C PHE A 717 20.21 5.53 24.79
N HIS A 718 19.81 6.13 25.92
CA HIS A 718 18.48 6.73 26.05
C HIS A 718 18.40 7.96 25.13
N SER A 719 17.95 7.73 23.91
CA SER A 719 17.21 8.73 23.15
C SER A 719 15.74 8.34 23.19
N ALA A 720 14.83 9.29 22.98
CA ALA A 720 13.38 9.13 23.09
C ALA A 720 12.73 8.14 22.07
N GLY A 721 13.47 7.16 21.54
CA GLY A 721 13.04 6.24 20.50
C GLY A 721 13.65 4.82 20.54
N TRP A 722 14.26 4.39 21.66
CA TRP A 722 14.61 2.97 21.83
C TRP A 722 13.41 2.22 22.42
N PRO A 723 12.84 1.21 21.75
CA PRO A 723 11.70 0.45 22.27
C PRO A 723 12.12 -0.38 23.48
N ALA A 724 11.19 -0.66 24.40
CA ALA A 724 11.48 -1.49 25.57
C ALA A 724 11.99 -2.92 25.24
N ALA A 725 11.83 -3.35 23.98
CA ALA A 725 12.25 -4.63 23.45
C ALA A 725 12.55 -4.52 21.94
N THR A 726 13.55 -5.27 21.47
CA THR A 726 13.83 -5.44 20.02
C THR A 726 13.41 -6.85 19.61
N THR A 727 12.37 -6.97 18.78
CA THR A 727 11.80 -8.26 18.35
C THR A 727 12.18 -8.56 16.91
N SER A 728 12.54 -9.82 16.65
CA SER A 728 12.73 -10.33 15.29
C SER A 728 12.09 -11.70 15.15
N ILE A 729 11.53 -11.96 13.97
CA ILE A 729 10.80 -13.17 13.63
C ILE A 729 11.45 -13.79 12.41
N LEU A 730 11.92 -15.04 12.52
CA LEU A 730 12.46 -15.82 11.41
C LEU A 730 11.44 -16.88 10.99
N ARG A 731 10.92 -16.78 9.78
CA ARG A 731 9.90 -17.68 9.22
C ARG A 731 10.50 -18.61 8.17
N LEU A 732 10.03 -19.85 8.12
CA LEU A 732 10.20 -20.76 7.00
C LEU A 732 9.14 -20.45 5.95
N VAL A 733 9.60 -20.03 4.76
CA VAL A 733 8.72 -19.60 3.67
C VAL A 733 8.55 -20.69 2.63
N ASP A 734 9.64 -21.37 2.26
CA ASP A 734 9.61 -22.40 1.22
C ASP A 734 10.76 -23.41 1.37
N ALA A 735 10.60 -24.59 0.78
CA ALA A 735 11.63 -25.63 0.70
C ALA A 735 11.48 -26.42 -0.62
N THR A 736 12.19 -25.97 -1.65
CA THR A 736 12.08 -26.53 -3.01
C THR A 736 13.21 -27.51 -3.35
N PRO A 737 12.91 -28.66 -3.97
CA PRO A 737 13.94 -29.53 -4.56
C PRO A 737 14.70 -28.81 -5.67
N VAL A 738 16.02 -28.99 -5.75
CA VAL A 738 16.87 -28.37 -6.79
C VAL A 738 17.76 -29.42 -7.47
N SER A 739 18.18 -29.18 -8.71
CA SER A 739 19.13 -30.06 -9.41
C SER A 739 20.52 -29.97 -8.75
N THR A 740 21.26 -31.09 -8.74
CA THR A 740 22.55 -31.31 -8.02
C THR A 740 23.68 -30.30 -8.29
N THR A 741 23.50 -29.37 -9.23
CA THR A 741 24.43 -28.27 -9.48
C THR A 741 23.98 -26.97 -8.80
N GLY A 742 24.41 -26.79 -7.55
CA GLY A 742 24.81 -25.49 -6.99
C GLY A 742 23.72 -24.45 -6.71
N THR A 743 22.89 -24.66 -5.69
CA THR A 743 22.27 -23.53 -4.98
C THR A 743 23.31 -22.84 -4.11
N ARG A 744 23.72 -21.63 -4.51
CA ARG A 744 24.53 -20.76 -3.65
C ARG A 744 23.65 -20.14 -2.58
N PRO A 745 24.15 -19.95 -1.35
CA PRO A 745 23.43 -19.18 -0.36
C PRO A 745 23.28 -17.73 -0.83
N MET A 746 22.10 -17.17 -0.63
CA MET A 746 21.76 -15.81 -1.01
C MET A 746 20.96 -15.15 0.10
N ALA A 747 21.13 -13.84 0.26
CA ALA A 747 20.30 -13.04 1.14
C ALA A 747 19.94 -11.73 0.43
N SER A 748 18.72 -11.23 0.59
CA SER A 748 18.28 -9.95 -0.01
C SER A 748 18.97 -8.74 0.64
N ALA A 749 19.47 -8.89 1.86
CA ALA A 749 20.28 -7.93 2.60
C ALA A 749 21.16 -8.65 3.66
N GLY A 750 22.11 -7.92 4.27
CA GLY A 750 23.06 -8.48 5.24
C GLY A 750 24.32 -9.09 4.61
N GLN A 751 25.24 -9.56 5.44
CA GLN A 751 26.49 -10.18 5.01
C GLN A 751 26.45 -11.69 5.18
N LEU A 752 26.87 -12.43 4.15
CA LEU A 752 27.04 -13.88 4.20
C LEU A 752 28.53 -14.22 4.31
N GLN A 753 28.88 -15.04 5.29
CA GLN A 753 30.23 -15.54 5.52
C GLN A 753 30.22 -17.07 5.62
N ALA A 754 31.22 -17.73 5.04
CA ALA A 754 31.40 -19.18 5.22
C ALA A 754 31.98 -19.46 6.61
N VAL A 755 31.40 -20.42 7.32
CA VAL A 755 31.86 -20.89 8.63
C VAL A 755 32.58 -22.22 8.45
N PRO A 756 33.86 -22.38 8.88
CA PRO A 756 34.56 -23.65 8.80
C PRO A 756 33.86 -24.70 9.67
N ALA A 757 33.71 -25.93 9.14
CA ALA A 757 33.09 -27.03 9.86
C ALA A 757 33.81 -27.27 11.20
N GLN A 758 33.10 -27.18 12.32
CA GLN A 758 33.65 -27.55 13.63
C GLN A 758 33.85 -29.07 13.66
N THR A 759 35.11 -29.52 13.74
CA THR A 759 35.45 -30.88 14.13
C THR A 759 34.92 -31.13 15.54
N VAL A 760 33.86 -31.93 15.65
CA VAL A 760 33.43 -32.49 16.93
C VAL A 760 34.49 -33.50 17.34
N ASP A 761 35.26 -33.19 18.39
CA ASP A 761 36.17 -34.14 19.01
C ASP A 761 35.40 -35.40 19.40
N GLY A 762 35.69 -36.49 18.69
CA GLY A 762 35.22 -37.82 19.02
C GLY A 762 35.90 -38.28 20.29
N GLY A 763 35.12 -38.35 21.37
CA GLY A 763 35.48 -39.13 22.55
C GLY A 763 35.64 -40.60 22.16
N ASP A 764 36.89 -41.05 22.25
CA ASP A 764 37.31 -42.40 22.61
C ASP A 764 36.68 -43.58 21.84
N SER A 765 37.27 -43.89 20.68
CA SER A 765 37.20 -45.24 20.12
C SER A 765 38.34 -46.08 20.68
N SER A 766 38.15 -46.62 21.88
CA SER A 766 38.77 -47.89 22.23
C SER A 766 37.78 -49.02 21.92
N ALA A 767 38.33 -50.11 21.37
CA ALA A 767 37.70 -51.42 21.14
C ALA A 767 37.29 -51.78 19.69
N VAL A 768 38.27 -52.42 19.03
CA VAL A 768 38.19 -53.68 18.27
C VAL A 768 37.94 -53.61 16.75
N ARG A 769 39.10 -53.67 16.06
CA ARG A 769 39.50 -54.42 14.84
C ARG A 769 38.55 -54.51 13.64
#